data_AF-A0A432H830-F1
#
_entry.id   AF-A0A432H830-F1
#
_cell.length_a   1.000
_cell.length_b   1.000
_cell.length_c   1.000
_cell.angle_alpha   90.00
_cell.angle_beta   90.00
_cell.angle_gamma   90.00
#
_symmetry.space_group_name_H-M   'P 1'
#
loop_
_entity.id
_entity.type
_entity.pdbx_description
1 polymer ?
#
loop_
_entity_poly.entity_id
_entity_poly.type
_entity_poly.pdbx_seq_one_letter_code
_entity_poly.pdbx_strand_id
1 'polypeptide(L)'
;PMWTPCWCPRLRRLPPADRTRPAIPWIVLPTPPASDRPTSSGLPVATVSRGREGTPSRPLFLLEPTPSSRTPTSIVTERRNGLPPWLANRCSLPCCGSSFSDPRFVVTASRPLLLSLRSWGSMLRGLEPISRLIDEAAGQGWRSIVVAEYLDLGTIVEAARAAKRSELKLLAAAEVDDRCGRSVVAIACDRAGQEELNQLVSRRCLARGDDASCGQNPSQPEPFDLVESLCNGGRSLSLLVRDPMLARQLIDRLGPRSRSRILLEIDRLRDPIAREHRALDAAEQLGLAVIASSRIGMLQPVTRERLDLLESVRCVSTVDRIARDRKNPCAGSISPILAPIPTPDRWQRLYRDLPAALESAARIEREAMAVDFCSRRTIFPPFPVAAGQTPFGLLYEQCHRGLLRRYGSVSRAALERLATELHVIDTMGFVPYFLVVGDIVSEAHRLGIECAGRGSGAASIVSYALGITQVDPIAHRLRFERFLHPDRKDLPDIDIDLCWQGRDRIIDHVYRRYGEDRTAMICTRTALQIRSALREAARAHGLSPGDVDRLSRRLPHRTDGTSGGDSIAELLSGDPALAAISMSPAKRRELLEDAQWLRGRPHHRSIHPGGICIADRPIDQITAVERAARGIIITQFDMYSIEETGLIKIDLLGNRCVSEIGTVRDLIEQRSGKRLDIAAIPEHCDRTARLLQRGDTLGCFQLESPAMRSLLVQMKAGNAQETIQAVALIRPGPSAGGLKDAFCRRARGLEAPDPPHPALASLRGQQRGLLLYEENLMELVALVTGASLAAGDLLRRALARAVRSDSRAELQRLEDQFIADAIGQGFGAGEARQLWQQLQHFGRYSFNKAHAASYGLLAWRSAWLKTHHPAEFLCALFRHHAGMYPFAAFVGEARRLGVPLRLPCVERSADTFILEPDGAIRMPLAMILGSRQTSIESVFAARPFDSPEDLMRRTRIGMSELKEWILAGALDHFEIPRTRLLWRTHTRYRQLDATRGQATTGDLAGVVDEGPPLVELSPRKLLEQEIRLLGAGISAHPMQFHRDLRQRLGCITTREVPRRAGTTIRISGLRIASRHHRIQRGAMGFITIEDEYGTCEVTCFSSIWPRVRRVLLDGSGPLLVEGKVEERLGAMSVIAHSVSMLPIEGQTTEGPQQPGRAVHQ
;
A
#
# COMPACT_ATOMS: atom_id res chain seq x y z
N PRO A 1 47.33 0.63 17.25
CA PRO A 1 47.10 1.55 18.40
C PRO A 1 45.77 1.20 19.09
N MET A 2 45.74 0.53 20.25
CA MET A 2 46.26 0.96 21.57
C MET A 2 45.62 2.27 22.05
N TRP A 3 45.05 2.39 23.26
CA TRP A 3 45.03 1.43 24.39
C TRP A 3 43.77 1.57 25.28
N THR A 4 43.63 0.65 26.24
CA THR A 4 42.57 0.55 27.26
C THR A 4 42.67 1.65 28.34
N PRO A 5 41.64 1.84 29.19
CA PRO A 5 41.66 1.15 30.48
C PRO A 5 40.31 0.57 30.96
N CYS A 6 40.40 -0.46 31.80
CA CYS A 6 39.28 -1.02 32.57
C CYS A 6 39.19 -0.37 33.96
N TRP A 7 38.21 -0.76 34.79
CA TRP A 7 38.48 -1.32 36.13
C TRP A 7 37.26 -2.13 36.63
N CYS A 8 37.46 -3.00 37.62
CA CYS A 8 36.48 -3.99 38.09
C CYS A 8 36.82 -4.46 39.52
N PRO A 9 35.83 -4.69 40.42
CA PRO A 9 36.03 -5.43 41.67
C PRO A 9 35.52 -6.89 41.60
N ARG A 10 36.40 -7.79 42.05
CA ARG A 10 36.24 -9.25 42.21
C ARG A 10 35.04 -9.62 43.11
N LEU A 11 34.24 -10.66 42.82
CA LEU A 11 34.52 -12.10 43.02
C LEU A 11 34.85 -12.52 44.47
N ARG A 12 33.96 -13.31 45.13
CA ARG A 12 34.23 -14.67 45.70
C ARG A 12 33.11 -15.24 46.62
N ARG A 13 33.14 -16.57 46.80
CA ARG A 13 32.47 -17.46 47.80
C ARG A 13 30.98 -17.84 47.61
N LEU A 14 30.78 -19.03 47.05
CA LEU A 14 29.80 -20.05 47.49
C LEU A 14 30.53 -21.39 47.64
N PRO A 15 30.42 -22.07 48.79
CA PRO A 15 30.30 -23.55 48.83
C PRO A 15 29.45 -24.07 50.03
N PRO A 16 29.14 -25.38 50.17
CA PRO A 16 28.91 -26.45 49.16
C PRO A 16 27.69 -27.37 49.51
N ALA A 17 27.67 -28.57 48.89
CA ALA A 17 26.87 -29.80 49.17
C ALA A 17 25.47 -29.90 48.53
N ASP A 18 25.12 -30.94 47.73
CA ASP A 18 25.11 -32.42 47.91
C ASP A 18 23.98 -32.92 48.83
N ARG A 19 23.12 -33.91 48.52
CA ARG A 19 22.95 -34.88 47.39
C ARG A 19 21.42 -35.09 47.15
N THR A 20 20.91 -35.59 46.01
CA THR A 20 20.99 -36.99 45.55
C THR A 20 20.95 -37.19 44.01
N ARG A 21 21.66 -38.25 43.58
CA ARG A 21 21.66 -38.98 42.28
C ARG A 21 21.41 -40.47 42.64
N PRO A 22 21.08 -41.44 41.73
CA PRO A 22 21.49 -41.66 40.32
C PRO A 22 20.32 -41.64 39.30
N ALA A 23 20.44 -41.63 37.96
CA ALA A 23 21.45 -42.03 36.96
C ALA A 23 21.34 -43.49 36.42
N ILE A 24 21.81 -43.71 35.16
CA ILE A 24 21.94 -44.98 34.36
C ILE A 24 20.75 -45.30 33.42
N PRO A 25 20.95 -45.62 32.10
CA PRO A 25 22.06 -45.27 31.18
C PRO A 25 21.59 -44.90 29.73
N TRP A 26 22.54 -44.80 28.78
CA TRP A 26 22.32 -45.06 27.34
C TRP A 26 22.73 -46.51 27.00
N ILE A 27 22.26 -47.10 25.88
CA ILE A 27 23.06 -47.93 24.93
C ILE A 27 22.22 -48.49 23.75
N VAL A 28 22.74 -48.26 22.52
CA VAL A 28 22.83 -49.08 21.28
C VAL A 28 21.70 -50.04 20.82
N LEU A 29 21.42 -50.00 19.51
CA LEU A 29 20.62 -50.96 18.71
C LEU A 29 21.33 -52.29 18.41
N PRO A 30 20.61 -53.42 18.40
CA PRO A 30 20.93 -54.57 17.55
C PRO A 30 19.76 -55.00 16.64
N THR A 31 20.07 -55.77 15.59
CA THR A 31 19.10 -56.47 14.73
C THR A 31 19.17 -58.01 14.98
N PRO A 32 18.63 -58.93 14.15
CA PRO A 32 17.55 -59.83 14.61
C PRO A 32 17.94 -61.33 14.70
N PRO A 33 17.03 -62.18 15.22
CA PRO A 33 16.94 -63.60 14.86
C PRO A 33 15.58 -63.99 14.23
N ALA A 34 15.41 -65.24 13.81
CA ALA A 34 14.24 -65.76 13.08
C ALA A 34 13.90 -67.24 13.43
N SER A 35 12.95 -67.84 12.68
CA SER A 35 12.32 -69.18 12.81
C SER A 35 11.01 -69.22 13.66
N ASP A 36 10.01 -70.07 13.40
CA ASP A 36 9.95 -71.24 12.48
C ASP A 36 8.56 -71.49 11.81
N ARG A 37 8.63 -72.16 10.63
CA ARG A 37 7.74 -73.08 9.85
C ARG A 37 6.25 -73.39 10.23
N PRO A 38 5.41 -74.07 9.37
CA PRO A 38 5.72 -74.84 8.13
C PRO A 38 4.76 -74.68 6.88
N THR A 39 5.12 -75.43 5.81
CA THR A 39 4.28 -76.05 4.72
C THR A 39 3.63 -75.26 3.56
N SER A 40 3.96 -75.68 2.31
CA SER A 40 3.19 -75.70 1.03
C SER A 40 2.47 -74.43 0.52
N SER A 41 2.41 -74.08 -0.78
CA SER A 41 2.97 -74.59 -2.06
C SER A 41 2.58 -73.57 -3.17
N GLY A 42 3.26 -73.35 -4.31
CA GLY A 42 4.54 -73.84 -4.85
C GLY A 42 4.64 -73.57 -6.37
N LEU A 43 5.76 -72.99 -6.84
CA LEU A 43 6.20 -72.81 -8.26
C LEU A 43 5.32 -71.93 -9.20
N PRO A 44 5.87 -71.32 -10.30
CA PRO A 44 7.22 -70.75 -10.45
C PRO A 44 7.30 -69.37 -11.18
N VAL A 45 8.40 -68.62 -10.93
CA VAL A 45 9.39 -68.01 -11.88
C VAL A 45 8.94 -67.51 -13.28
N ALA A 46 9.53 -66.51 -13.96
CA ALA A 46 10.13 -65.17 -13.69
C ALA A 46 10.87 -64.68 -14.98
N THR A 47 11.14 -63.37 -15.09
CA THR A 47 12.26 -62.72 -15.83
C THR A 47 12.68 -63.11 -17.28
N VAL A 48 12.34 -62.23 -18.24
CA VAL A 48 13.27 -61.44 -19.11
C VAL A 48 14.19 -62.11 -20.18
N SER A 49 13.97 -61.66 -21.44
CA SER A 49 14.93 -61.37 -22.55
C SER A 49 15.00 -62.24 -23.82
N ARG A 50 15.28 -61.54 -24.96
CA ARG A 50 15.55 -62.02 -26.35
C ARG A 50 14.34 -62.63 -27.10
N GLY A 51 14.16 -62.47 -28.43
CA GLY A 51 14.83 -61.58 -29.41
C GLY A 51 14.56 -61.98 -30.89
N ARG A 52 14.67 -60.99 -31.81
CA ARG A 52 14.70 -61.06 -33.31
C ARG A 52 13.41 -61.21 -34.17
N GLU A 53 13.28 -60.23 -35.08
CA GLU A 53 13.05 -60.29 -36.55
C GLU A 53 11.81 -61.00 -37.17
N GLY A 54 11.08 -60.29 -38.06
CA GLY A 54 9.93 -60.82 -38.83
C GLY A 54 9.13 -59.76 -39.64
N THR A 55 9.64 -59.34 -40.81
CA THR A 55 8.95 -58.53 -41.86
C THR A 55 7.95 -59.37 -42.69
N PRO A 56 6.95 -58.82 -43.47
CA PRO A 56 7.12 -57.64 -44.36
C PRO A 56 5.90 -56.75 -44.80
N SER A 57 6.24 -55.52 -45.24
CA SER A 57 5.74 -54.71 -46.40
C SER A 57 4.26 -54.51 -46.82
N ARG A 58 3.81 -53.22 -46.78
CA ARG A 58 3.14 -52.39 -47.86
C ARG A 58 1.78 -52.84 -48.48
N PRO A 59 1.08 -52.04 -49.35
CA PRO A 59 1.35 -50.69 -49.91
C PRO A 59 0.19 -49.65 -49.76
N LEU A 60 0.26 -48.52 -50.50
CA LEU A 60 -0.77 -47.46 -50.68
C LEU A 60 -1.71 -47.77 -51.87
N PHE A 61 -2.91 -47.16 -51.92
CA PHE A 61 -3.53 -46.37 -53.03
C PHE A 61 -4.74 -45.60 -52.41
N LEU A 62 -5.03 -44.29 -52.56
CA LEU A 62 -5.17 -43.33 -53.69
C LEU A 62 -6.52 -43.44 -54.44
N LEU A 63 -7.45 -42.46 -54.25
CA LEU A 63 -8.26 -41.74 -55.26
C LEU A 63 -9.50 -41.02 -54.68
N GLU A 64 -9.80 -39.85 -55.26
CA GLU A 64 -11.05 -39.04 -55.19
C GLU A 64 -12.04 -39.51 -56.30
N PRO A 65 -13.33 -39.06 -56.43
CA PRO A 65 -13.78 -37.67 -56.28
C PRO A 65 -15.25 -37.38 -55.79
N THR A 66 -15.63 -36.12 -55.97
CA THR A 66 -16.87 -35.33 -55.72
C THR A 66 -18.09 -35.77 -56.61
N PRO A 67 -19.27 -35.07 -56.69
CA PRO A 67 -19.71 -33.76 -56.16
C PRO A 67 -21.19 -33.60 -55.70
N SER A 68 -21.63 -32.33 -55.55
CA SER A 68 -23.02 -31.79 -55.59
C SER A 68 -23.79 -31.60 -54.26
N SER A 69 -24.71 -30.63 -54.11
CA SER A 69 -24.85 -29.29 -54.74
C SER A 69 -25.91 -28.41 -54.01
N ARG A 70 -25.72 -27.08 -54.00
CA ARG A 70 -26.69 -26.03 -54.43
C ARG A 70 -26.37 -24.63 -53.85
N THR A 71 -26.53 -23.61 -54.69
CA THR A 71 -26.43 -22.16 -54.39
C THR A 71 -27.83 -21.57 -54.15
N PRO A 72 -27.97 -20.24 -53.92
CA PRO A 72 -28.27 -19.38 -55.09
C PRO A 72 -27.76 -17.91 -55.05
N THR A 73 -27.22 -17.44 -56.19
CA THR A 73 -27.25 -16.05 -56.75
C THR A 73 -26.69 -14.85 -55.91
N SER A 74 -26.21 -13.74 -56.49
CA SER A 74 -26.44 -13.10 -57.82
C SER A 74 -25.11 -12.48 -58.34
N ILE A 75 -24.67 -12.68 -59.61
CA ILE A 75 -24.91 -11.82 -60.81
C ILE A 75 -24.28 -10.42 -60.65
N VAL A 76 -23.35 -9.91 -61.50
CA VAL A 76 -22.64 -10.36 -62.75
C VAL A 76 -21.34 -9.47 -62.88
N THR A 77 -20.38 -9.47 -63.84
CA THR A 77 -20.37 -9.63 -65.32
C THR A 77 -19.03 -10.09 -65.93
N GLU A 78 -19.12 -10.51 -67.20
CA GLU A 78 -18.19 -10.51 -68.37
C GLU A 78 -17.05 -9.46 -68.45
N ARG A 79 -15.96 -9.52 -69.25
CA ARG A 79 -15.33 -10.38 -70.34
C ARG A 79 -13.90 -9.78 -70.61
N ARG A 80 -12.89 -10.30 -71.37
CA ARG A 80 -12.52 -11.56 -72.07
C ARG A 80 -10.99 -11.58 -72.44
N ASN A 81 -10.39 -12.76 -72.58
CA ASN A 81 -9.30 -13.26 -73.47
C ASN A 81 -8.08 -12.41 -73.96
N GLY A 82 -6.89 -13.06 -74.01
CA GLY A 82 -5.74 -12.73 -74.88
C GLY A 82 -4.63 -13.81 -74.85
N LEU A 83 -4.18 -14.33 -76.02
CA LEU A 83 -3.25 -15.47 -76.24
C LEU A 83 -2.40 -15.24 -77.55
N PRO A 84 -1.41 -16.07 -77.98
CA PRO A 84 -0.01 -15.98 -77.50
C PRO A 84 1.14 -15.74 -78.57
N PRO A 85 1.99 -16.70 -79.03
CA PRO A 85 3.47 -16.55 -78.91
C PRO A 85 4.33 -16.83 -80.16
N TRP A 86 5.65 -16.53 -80.13
CA TRP A 86 6.66 -17.08 -81.05
C TRP A 86 8.12 -16.98 -80.54
N LEU A 87 9.05 -17.74 -81.17
CA LEU A 87 10.47 -17.93 -80.79
C LEU A 87 11.45 -17.45 -81.88
N ALA A 88 12.72 -17.18 -81.53
CA ALA A 88 13.90 -17.49 -82.38
C ALA A 88 15.24 -17.45 -81.60
N ASN A 89 16.25 -18.18 -82.10
CA ASN A 89 17.62 -18.27 -81.55
C ASN A 89 18.62 -17.32 -82.24
N ARG A 90 19.70 -16.91 -81.54
CA ARG A 90 21.11 -17.32 -81.82
C ARG A 90 22.15 -16.59 -80.95
N CYS A 91 23.38 -17.12 -80.89
CA CYS A 91 24.52 -16.56 -80.16
C CYS A 91 25.63 -16.05 -81.11
N SER A 92 26.26 -14.93 -80.78
CA SER A 92 27.68 -14.64 -81.08
C SER A 92 28.19 -13.43 -80.28
N LEU A 93 29.50 -13.42 -80.02
CA LEU A 93 30.29 -12.40 -79.29
C LEU A 93 30.74 -11.25 -80.23
N PRO A 94 31.42 -10.18 -79.75
CA PRO A 94 31.41 -9.50 -78.43
C PRO A 94 31.24 -7.96 -78.55
N CYS A 95 31.08 -7.24 -77.43
CA CYS A 95 31.73 -5.92 -77.20
C CYS A 95 31.58 -5.41 -75.75
N CYS A 96 32.32 -4.35 -75.39
CA CYS A 96 32.37 -3.82 -74.03
C CYS A 96 31.22 -2.86 -73.70
N GLY A 97 30.83 -2.83 -72.41
CA GLY A 97 30.13 -1.70 -71.79
C GLY A 97 28.66 -1.95 -71.41
N SER A 98 28.40 -2.23 -70.14
CA SER A 98 27.16 -1.84 -69.45
C SER A 98 27.25 -2.08 -67.94
N SER A 99 26.48 -1.28 -67.21
CA SER A 99 26.21 -1.43 -65.77
C SER A 99 25.46 -2.72 -65.47
N PHE A 100 25.94 -3.51 -64.50
CA PHE A 100 25.19 -4.62 -63.93
C PHE A 100 24.62 -4.27 -62.55
N SER A 101 23.33 -3.92 -62.53
CA SER A 101 22.49 -4.07 -61.34
C SER A 101 21.96 -5.50 -61.30
N ASP A 102 22.50 -6.38 -60.45
CA ASP A 102 21.98 -7.75 -60.26
C ASP A 102 20.92 -7.77 -59.14
N PRO A 103 19.63 -8.01 -59.43
CA PRO A 103 18.55 -7.95 -58.45
C PRO A 103 18.36 -9.30 -57.71
N ARG A 104 19.45 -9.97 -57.29
CA ARG A 104 19.39 -11.30 -56.64
C ARG A 104 20.15 -11.46 -55.32
N PHE A 105 20.16 -10.40 -54.51
CA PHE A 105 20.16 -10.59 -53.05
C PHE A 105 18.73 -10.54 -52.50
N VAL A 106 18.11 -11.72 -52.34
CA VAL A 106 16.95 -11.87 -51.47
C VAL A 106 17.45 -11.76 -50.04
N VAL A 107 17.46 -10.53 -49.51
CA VAL A 107 17.64 -10.30 -48.08
C VAL A 107 16.52 -11.04 -47.35
N THR A 108 16.89 -12.06 -46.57
CA THR A 108 15.95 -12.74 -45.67
C THR A 108 15.38 -11.70 -44.71
N ALA A 109 14.09 -11.39 -44.85
CA ALA A 109 13.48 -10.19 -44.29
C ALA A 109 13.66 -10.11 -42.77
N SER A 110 14.66 -9.35 -42.34
CA SER A 110 15.01 -9.18 -40.94
C SER A 110 13.86 -8.50 -40.21
N ARG A 111 13.45 -9.07 -39.07
CA ARG A 111 12.39 -8.48 -38.27
C ARG A 111 12.83 -7.09 -37.81
N PRO A 112 12.07 -6.02 -38.10
CA PRO A 112 12.46 -4.69 -37.68
C PRO A 112 12.46 -4.61 -36.15
N LEU A 113 13.63 -4.29 -35.59
CA LEU A 113 13.90 -4.14 -34.16
C LEU A 113 13.91 -2.67 -33.76
N LEU A 114 12.96 -2.26 -32.91
CA LEU A 114 12.95 -0.92 -32.32
C LEU A 114 13.81 -0.89 -31.06
N LEU A 115 14.89 -0.11 -31.08
CA LEU A 115 15.81 -0.02 -29.95
C LEU A 115 15.41 1.07 -28.95
N SER A 116 15.72 0.81 -27.67
CA SER A 116 15.73 1.78 -26.57
C SER A 116 14.42 2.54 -26.31
N LEU A 117 13.30 1.82 -26.15
CA LEU A 117 12.04 2.37 -25.64
C LEU A 117 12.16 2.84 -24.18
N ARG A 118 11.64 4.03 -23.89
CA ARG A 118 11.60 4.68 -22.56
C ARG A 118 10.19 5.12 -22.21
N SER A 119 9.68 4.66 -21.08
CA SER A 119 8.33 4.93 -20.60
C SER A 119 8.34 5.62 -19.22
N TRP A 120 7.14 5.76 -18.65
CA TRP A 120 6.88 6.06 -17.25
C TRP A 120 7.72 5.24 -16.22
N GLY A 121 8.32 4.09 -16.59
CA GLY A 121 9.29 3.37 -15.75
C GLY A 121 10.52 4.20 -15.37
N SER A 122 10.99 5.04 -16.29
CA SER A 122 12.09 6.00 -16.09
C SER A 122 11.75 7.20 -15.17
N MET A 123 10.79 7.07 -14.25
CA MET A 123 10.42 8.00 -13.16
C MET A 123 10.63 9.50 -13.49
N LEU A 124 9.59 10.14 -14.04
CA LEU A 124 9.61 11.54 -14.53
C LEU A 124 10.58 11.84 -15.69
N ARG A 125 11.45 10.91 -16.15
CA ARG A 125 12.19 11.06 -17.42
C ARG A 125 11.47 10.49 -18.65
N GLY A 126 10.31 9.86 -18.47
CA GLY A 126 9.51 9.23 -19.54
C GLY A 126 8.10 9.81 -19.66
N LEU A 127 7.56 9.81 -20.88
CA LEU A 127 6.36 10.59 -21.21
C LEU A 127 5.07 9.76 -21.31
N GLU A 128 5.16 8.47 -21.62
CA GLU A 128 4.02 7.60 -21.90
C GLU A 128 4.08 6.27 -21.11
N PRO A 129 2.94 5.57 -20.88
CA PRO A 129 2.93 4.20 -20.32
C PRO A 129 3.62 3.21 -21.27
N ILE A 130 4.27 2.16 -20.74
CA ILE A 130 5.00 1.20 -21.59
C ILE A 130 4.06 0.44 -22.52
N SER A 131 2.86 0.06 -22.07
CA SER A 131 1.87 -0.62 -22.91
C SER A 131 1.49 0.20 -24.15
N ARG A 132 1.23 1.51 -23.98
CA ARG A 132 0.92 2.43 -25.08
C ARG A 132 2.02 2.48 -26.14
N LEU A 133 3.28 2.54 -25.73
CA LEU A 133 4.43 2.57 -26.65
C LEU A 133 4.59 1.24 -27.41
N ILE A 134 4.26 0.12 -26.76
CA ILE A 134 4.32 -1.22 -27.35
C ILE A 134 3.17 -1.45 -28.34
N ASP A 135 1.96 -1.04 -27.97
CA ASP A 135 0.77 -1.15 -28.81
C ASP A 135 0.90 -0.24 -30.07
N GLU A 136 1.45 0.97 -29.91
CA GLU A 136 1.81 1.86 -31.03
C GLU A 136 2.91 1.26 -31.92
N ALA A 137 3.99 0.71 -31.34
CA ALA A 137 5.05 0.08 -32.12
C ALA A 137 4.53 -1.10 -32.96
N ALA A 138 3.64 -1.92 -32.42
CA ALA A 138 2.95 -2.97 -33.17
C ALA A 138 2.10 -2.39 -34.32
N GLY A 139 1.32 -1.34 -34.04
CA GLY A 139 0.51 -0.65 -35.06
C GLY A 139 1.33 -0.03 -36.19
N GLN A 140 2.52 0.49 -35.90
CA GLN A 140 3.47 1.01 -36.88
C GLN A 140 4.26 -0.08 -37.63
N GLY A 141 4.00 -1.36 -37.36
CA GLY A 141 4.58 -2.49 -38.10
C GLY A 141 5.92 -3.01 -37.58
N TRP A 142 6.37 -2.60 -36.39
CA TRP A 142 7.53 -3.23 -35.73
C TRP A 142 7.20 -4.68 -35.35
N ARG A 143 8.23 -5.53 -35.22
CA ARG A 143 8.06 -6.95 -34.85
C ARG A 143 8.88 -7.37 -33.62
N SER A 144 9.92 -6.61 -33.31
CA SER A 144 10.77 -6.84 -32.14
C SER A 144 11.11 -5.49 -31.49
N ILE A 145 11.26 -5.47 -30.16
CA ILE A 145 11.45 -4.23 -29.38
C ILE A 145 12.44 -4.43 -28.22
N VAL A 146 13.23 -3.40 -27.90
CA VAL A 146 14.03 -3.30 -26.67
C VAL A 146 13.43 -2.24 -25.76
N VAL A 147 13.13 -2.60 -24.51
CA VAL A 147 12.78 -1.64 -23.46
C VAL A 147 14.04 -1.29 -22.68
N ALA A 148 14.41 0.00 -22.63
CA ALA A 148 15.63 0.51 -21.99
C ALA A 148 15.31 1.73 -21.11
N GLU A 149 14.66 1.47 -19.97
CA GLU A 149 14.41 2.52 -18.98
C GLU A 149 15.73 3.03 -18.36
N TYR A 150 15.71 4.25 -17.83
CA TYR A 150 16.83 4.83 -17.11
C TYR A 150 16.84 4.34 -15.66
N LEU A 151 17.86 3.54 -15.30
CA LEU A 151 18.03 2.98 -13.95
C LEU A 151 16.79 2.27 -13.37
N ASP A 152 15.98 1.65 -14.24
CA ASP A 152 14.77 0.91 -13.88
C ASP A 152 14.65 -0.37 -14.69
N LEU A 153 14.11 -1.42 -14.06
CA LEU A 153 13.51 -2.58 -14.73
C LEU A 153 12.06 -2.83 -14.26
N GLY A 154 11.50 -1.98 -13.40
CA GLY A 154 10.17 -2.14 -12.80
C GLY A 154 9.00 -2.20 -13.77
N THR A 155 9.15 -1.71 -15.01
CA THR A 155 8.15 -1.88 -16.08
C THR A 155 8.29 -3.17 -16.89
N ILE A 156 9.35 -3.96 -16.74
CA ILE A 156 9.66 -5.05 -17.70
C ILE A 156 8.59 -6.16 -17.75
N VAL A 157 7.93 -6.43 -16.62
CA VAL A 157 6.83 -7.42 -16.53
C VAL A 157 5.55 -6.87 -17.19
N GLU A 158 5.24 -5.59 -16.98
CA GLU A 158 4.14 -4.88 -17.64
C GLU A 158 4.36 -4.83 -19.16
N ALA A 159 5.61 -4.60 -19.57
CA ALA A 159 6.06 -4.58 -20.95
C ALA A 159 5.95 -5.96 -21.62
N ALA A 160 6.41 -7.03 -20.96
CA ALA A 160 6.29 -8.40 -21.47
C ALA A 160 4.82 -8.84 -21.61
N ARG A 161 3.97 -8.50 -20.63
CA ARG A 161 2.51 -8.69 -20.72
C ARG A 161 1.88 -7.93 -21.90
N ALA A 162 2.40 -6.76 -22.28
CA ALA A 162 1.93 -6.01 -23.44
C ALA A 162 2.43 -6.61 -24.77
N ALA A 163 3.75 -6.85 -24.87
CA ALA A 163 4.37 -7.43 -26.06
C ALA A 163 3.75 -8.78 -26.45
N LYS A 164 3.40 -9.61 -25.45
CA LYS A 164 2.71 -10.89 -25.65
C LYS A 164 1.28 -10.77 -26.19
N ARG A 165 0.54 -9.68 -25.89
CA ARG A 165 -0.78 -9.41 -26.50
C ARG A 165 -0.65 -8.94 -27.95
N SER A 166 0.43 -8.23 -28.26
CA SER A 166 0.65 -7.55 -29.54
C SER A 166 1.64 -8.32 -30.44
N GLU A 167 1.90 -9.59 -30.12
CA GLU A 167 2.78 -10.54 -30.83
C GLU A 167 4.22 -10.06 -31.10
N LEU A 168 4.73 -9.14 -30.26
CA LEU A 168 6.09 -8.58 -30.38
C LEU A 168 7.13 -9.41 -29.60
N LYS A 169 8.31 -9.59 -30.20
CA LYS A 169 9.48 -10.09 -29.46
C LYS A 169 10.06 -8.98 -28.59
N LEU A 170 9.95 -9.11 -27.27
CA LEU A 170 10.51 -8.14 -26.33
C LEU A 170 11.86 -8.60 -25.76
N LEU A 171 12.81 -7.67 -25.72
CA LEU A 171 14.13 -7.78 -25.13
C LEU A 171 14.27 -6.80 -23.94
N ALA A 172 14.92 -7.24 -22.86
CA ALA A 172 15.18 -6.41 -21.68
C ALA A 172 16.49 -5.63 -21.81
N ALA A 173 16.46 -4.35 -21.43
CA ALA A 173 17.63 -3.52 -21.31
C ALA A 173 17.44 -2.45 -20.21
N ALA A 174 18.53 -1.77 -19.84
CA ALA A 174 18.49 -0.56 -19.04
C ALA A 174 19.57 0.43 -19.51
N GLU A 175 19.29 1.72 -19.42
CA GLU A 175 20.31 2.76 -19.49
C GLU A 175 20.92 2.96 -18.09
N VAL A 176 22.24 2.80 -18.01
CA VAL A 176 23.02 2.89 -16.77
C VAL A 176 24.13 3.91 -16.95
N ASP A 177 24.27 4.84 -16.01
CA ASP A 177 25.25 5.94 -16.04
C ASP A 177 26.36 5.81 -15.00
N ASP A 178 27.45 6.52 -15.26
CA ASP A 178 28.63 6.64 -14.39
C ASP A 178 28.57 7.88 -13.46
N ARG A 179 27.41 8.53 -13.33
CA ARG A 179 27.18 9.84 -12.67
C ARG A 179 27.87 11.05 -13.32
N CYS A 180 29.04 10.88 -13.91
CA CYS A 180 29.77 11.92 -14.66
C CYS A 180 29.11 12.28 -16.00
N GLY A 181 27.98 11.65 -16.34
CA GLY A 181 27.15 11.96 -17.52
C GLY A 181 27.40 11.03 -18.72
N ARG A 182 28.22 10.00 -18.56
CA ARG A 182 28.43 8.94 -19.56
C ARG A 182 27.49 7.78 -19.25
N SER A 183 26.84 7.23 -20.27
CA SER A 183 25.91 6.10 -20.12
C SER A 183 26.14 5.01 -21.16
N VAL A 184 25.72 3.80 -20.79
CA VAL A 184 25.52 2.68 -21.72
C VAL A 184 24.05 2.25 -21.69
N VAL A 185 23.56 1.67 -22.78
CA VAL A 185 22.39 0.78 -22.72
C VAL A 185 22.89 -0.64 -22.71
N ALA A 186 22.67 -1.36 -21.61
CA ALA A 186 22.97 -2.78 -21.50
C ALA A 186 21.73 -3.59 -21.87
N ILE A 187 21.83 -4.45 -22.89
CA ILE A 187 20.77 -5.33 -23.39
C ILE A 187 21.09 -6.76 -22.99
N ALA A 188 20.13 -7.44 -22.36
CA ALA A 188 20.23 -8.85 -22.01
C ALA A 188 19.98 -9.74 -23.25
N CYS A 189 21.02 -10.45 -23.71
CA CYS A 189 20.89 -11.36 -24.86
C CYS A 189 20.40 -12.77 -24.47
N ASP A 190 20.62 -13.21 -23.24
CA ASP A 190 20.18 -14.52 -22.74
C ASP A 190 19.73 -14.42 -21.26
N ARG A 191 19.47 -15.56 -20.62
CA ARG A 191 19.08 -15.62 -19.21
C ARG A 191 20.18 -15.11 -18.26
N ALA A 192 21.44 -15.48 -18.46
CA ALA A 192 22.55 -14.95 -17.67
C ALA A 192 22.67 -13.43 -17.89
N GLY A 193 22.43 -12.95 -19.11
CA GLY A 193 22.32 -11.53 -19.42
C GLY A 193 21.20 -10.81 -18.65
N GLN A 194 20.06 -11.46 -18.36
CA GLN A 194 19.00 -10.88 -17.52
C GLN A 194 19.43 -10.80 -16.04
N GLU A 195 20.12 -11.84 -15.55
CA GLU A 195 20.66 -11.89 -14.20
C GLU A 195 21.78 -10.83 -14.03
N GLU A 196 22.71 -10.72 -15.00
CA GLU A 196 23.74 -9.66 -15.11
C GLU A 196 23.12 -8.24 -15.19
N LEU A 197 22.00 -8.06 -15.90
CA LEU A 197 21.31 -6.76 -16.05
C LEU A 197 20.66 -6.31 -14.74
N ASN A 198 19.94 -7.22 -14.05
CA ASN A 198 19.40 -6.95 -12.72
C ASN A 198 20.51 -6.52 -11.75
N GLN A 199 21.65 -7.22 -11.76
CA GLN A 199 22.81 -6.91 -10.90
C GLN A 199 23.52 -5.61 -11.27
N LEU A 200 23.60 -5.25 -12.55
CA LEU A 200 24.17 -3.97 -12.98
C LEU A 200 23.34 -2.77 -12.51
N VAL A 201 22.02 -2.83 -12.70
CA VAL A 201 21.09 -1.79 -12.20
C VAL A 201 21.13 -1.75 -10.67
N SER A 202 21.11 -2.90 -10.01
CA SER A 202 21.13 -2.98 -8.54
C SER A 202 22.39 -2.35 -7.95
N ARG A 203 23.58 -2.66 -8.47
CA ARG A 203 24.84 -2.03 -8.01
C ARG A 203 24.81 -0.51 -8.17
N ARG A 204 24.30 0.00 -9.31
CA ARG A 204 24.16 1.45 -9.55
C ARG A 204 23.16 2.14 -8.63
N CYS A 205 22.11 1.42 -8.19
CA CYS A 205 21.03 1.93 -7.34
C CYS A 205 21.19 1.65 -5.83
N LEU A 206 22.16 0.81 -5.43
CA LEU A 206 22.52 0.53 -4.03
C LEU A 206 23.72 1.36 -3.52
N ALA A 207 24.59 1.81 -4.42
CA ALA A 207 25.77 2.62 -4.12
C ALA A 207 25.42 4.03 -3.63
N ARG A 208 26.21 4.56 -2.67
CA ARG A 208 26.00 5.86 -2.00
C ARG A 208 25.88 6.99 -3.03
N GLY A 209 24.87 7.85 -2.94
CA GLY A 209 24.85 9.11 -3.70
C GLY A 209 25.83 10.14 -3.12
N ASP A 210 26.26 11.10 -3.93
CA ASP A 210 27.28 12.10 -3.55
C ASP A 210 26.70 13.30 -2.75
N ASP A 211 25.47 13.16 -2.23
CA ASP A 211 24.84 14.13 -1.33
C ASP A 211 25.54 14.15 0.03
N ALA A 212 26.45 15.12 0.21
CA ALA A 212 27.35 15.28 1.35
C ALA A 212 26.66 15.68 2.70
N SER A 213 25.38 15.35 2.88
CA SER A 213 24.58 15.65 4.09
C SER A 213 24.42 14.46 5.05
N CYS A 214 24.71 13.23 4.61
CA CYS A 214 24.62 12.03 5.43
C CYS A 214 25.96 11.73 6.14
N GLY A 215 25.92 11.65 7.48
CA GLY A 215 27.11 11.54 8.33
C GLY A 215 28.00 10.32 8.07
N GLN A 216 29.28 10.48 8.43
CA GLN A 216 30.29 9.43 8.28
C GLN A 216 29.98 8.22 9.18
N ASN A 217 29.84 7.04 8.57
CA ASN A 217 29.80 5.76 9.28
C ASN A 217 30.71 4.77 8.52
N PRO A 218 31.72 4.13 9.13
CA PRO A 218 32.78 3.42 8.39
C PRO A 218 32.39 2.15 7.64
N SER A 219 31.14 1.69 7.74
CA SER A 219 30.68 0.39 7.22
C SER A 219 29.82 0.48 5.95
N GLN A 220 30.13 1.40 5.03
CA GLN A 220 29.28 1.69 3.85
C GLN A 220 29.97 1.36 2.51
N PRO A 221 29.21 1.05 1.43
CA PRO A 221 29.79 0.52 0.18
C PRO A 221 30.66 1.51 -0.60
N GLU A 222 31.54 0.94 -1.42
CA GLU A 222 32.35 1.60 -2.45
C GLU A 222 31.54 2.54 -3.39
N PRO A 223 32.18 3.54 -4.00
CA PRO A 223 31.59 4.31 -5.10
C PRO A 223 31.32 3.40 -6.31
N PHE A 224 30.32 3.75 -7.12
CA PHE A 224 29.98 2.98 -8.32
C PHE A 224 30.88 3.33 -9.50
N ASP A 225 31.79 2.43 -9.87
CA ASP A 225 32.45 2.43 -11.18
C ASP A 225 31.60 1.63 -12.20
N LEU A 226 31.20 2.29 -13.29
CA LEU A 226 30.44 1.68 -14.39
C LEU A 226 31.28 0.69 -15.21
N VAL A 227 32.54 1.03 -15.49
CA VAL A 227 33.47 0.17 -16.23
C VAL A 227 33.78 -1.07 -15.41
N GLU A 228 34.10 -0.92 -14.12
CA GLU A 228 34.35 -2.08 -13.26
C GLU A 228 33.09 -2.95 -13.11
N SER A 229 31.91 -2.35 -12.93
CA SER A 229 30.65 -3.12 -12.84
C SER A 229 30.32 -3.92 -14.11
N LEU A 230 30.75 -3.43 -15.28
CA LEU A 230 30.64 -4.08 -16.59
C LEU A 230 31.78 -5.07 -16.90
N CYS A 231 32.85 -5.07 -16.11
CA CYS A 231 33.97 -6.02 -16.18
C CYS A 231 33.82 -7.18 -15.18
N ASN A 232 33.31 -6.89 -13.98
CA ASN A 232 32.96 -7.87 -12.96
C ASN A 232 31.61 -8.54 -13.27
N GLY A 233 30.74 -7.87 -14.03
CA GLY A 233 29.61 -8.50 -14.71
C GLY A 233 30.07 -9.26 -15.95
N GLY A 234 29.40 -10.38 -16.25
CA GLY A 234 29.85 -11.34 -17.27
C GLY A 234 29.64 -10.90 -18.72
N ARG A 235 29.49 -11.89 -19.61
CA ARG A 235 29.70 -11.73 -21.06
C ARG A 235 28.39 -11.61 -21.87
N SER A 236 27.23 -11.78 -21.25
CA SER A 236 25.94 -11.95 -21.94
C SER A 236 25.15 -10.64 -22.15
N LEU A 237 25.68 -9.51 -21.68
CA LEU A 237 25.20 -8.17 -22.04
C LEU A 237 25.81 -7.66 -23.36
N SER A 238 24.96 -7.22 -24.29
CA SER A 238 25.34 -6.31 -25.38
C SER A 238 25.25 -4.86 -24.92
N LEU A 239 26.24 -4.03 -25.25
CA LEU A 239 26.42 -2.68 -24.71
C LEU A 239 26.37 -1.63 -25.84
N LEU A 240 25.32 -0.81 -25.87
CA LEU A 240 25.26 0.38 -26.71
C LEU A 240 25.97 1.53 -25.99
N VAL A 241 27.00 2.12 -26.59
CA VAL A 241 27.82 3.17 -25.96
C VAL A 241 27.77 4.46 -26.80
N ARG A 242 27.54 5.61 -26.16
CA ARG A 242 27.47 6.94 -26.83
C ARG A 242 28.74 7.77 -26.74
N ASP A 243 29.72 7.31 -25.98
CA ASP A 243 31.00 7.99 -25.74
C ASP A 243 32.18 7.09 -26.19
N PRO A 244 32.95 7.49 -27.21
CA PRO A 244 34.18 6.82 -27.61
C PRO A 244 35.19 6.59 -26.47
N MET A 245 35.29 7.49 -25.49
CA MET A 245 36.23 7.33 -24.38
C MET A 245 35.80 6.19 -23.44
N LEU A 246 34.52 6.11 -23.09
CA LEU A 246 33.96 4.98 -22.35
C LEU A 246 34.08 3.66 -23.14
N ALA A 247 33.84 3.69 -24.46
CA ALA A 247 34.02 2.51 -25.31
C ALA A 247 35.48 2.03 -25.32
N ARG A 248 36.45 2.95 -25.41
CA ARG A 248 37.89 2.65 -25.29
C ARG A 248 38.23 2.03 -23.94
N GLN A 249 37.80 2.65 -22.83
CA GLN A 249 38.03 2.15 -21.47
C GLN A 249 37.47 0.74 -21.25
N LEU A 250 36.30 0.44 -21.83
CA LEU A 250 35.72 -0.90 -21.81
C LEU A 250 36.55 -1.92 -22.60
N ILE A 251 37.05 -1.58 -23.81
CA ILE A 251 37.93 -2.47 -24.58
C ILE A 251 39.24 -2.74 -23.83
N ASP A 252 39.88 -1.70 -23.28
CA ASP A 252 41.19 -1.83 -22.62
C ASP A 252 41.11 -2.67 -21.33
N ARG A 253 39.95 -2.67 -20.64
CA ARG A 253 39.71 -3.51 -19.45
C ARG A 253 39.20 -4.93 -19.79
N LEU A 254 38.29 -5.08 -20.75
CA LEU A 254 37.69 -6.38 -21.13
C LEU A 254 38.54 -7.18 -22.13
N GLY A 255 39.51 -6.55 -22.77
CA GLY A 255 40.36 -7.12 -23.80
C GLY A 255 39.69 -7.27 -25.18
N PRO A 256 40.46 -7.66 -26.22
CA PRO A 256 40.02 -7.62 -27.62
C PRO A 256 38.74 -8.41 -27.96
N ARG A 257 38.43 -9.47 -27.21
CA ARG A 257 37.25 -10.32 -27.43
C ARG A 257 35.92 -9.63 -27.08
N SER A 258 35.95 -8.45 -26.44
CA SER A 258 34.77 -7.67 -26.10
C SER A 258 34.18 -6.84 -27.26
N ARG A 259 34.93 -6.66 -28.36
CA ARG A 259 34.50 -5.85 -29.52
C ARG A 259 33.20 -6.30 -30.16
N SER A 260 32.85 -7.59 -30.05
CA SER A 260 31.59 -8.13 -30.59
C SER A 260 30.34 -7.77 -29.76
N ARG A 261 30.52 -7.37 -28.49
CA ARG A 261 29.44 -6.97 -27.58
C ARG A 261 29.36 -5.47 -27.30
N ILE A 262 30.38 -4.69 -27.67
CA ILE A 262 30.39 -3.23 -27.56
C ILE A 262 30.03 -2.65 -28.92
N LEU A 263 29.01 -1.79 -28.98
CA LEU A 263 28.59 -1.12 -30.21
C LEU A 263 28.46 0.39 -29.98
N LEU A 264 28.91 1.20 -30.93
CA LEU A 264 28.73 2.66 -30.88
C LEU A 264 27.34 3.06 -31.40
N GLU A 265 26.57 3.75 -30.55
CA GLU A 265 25.20 4.19 -30.83
C GLU A 265 25.17 5.42 -31.74
N ILE A 266 24.58 5.26 -32.93
CA ILE A 266 24.31 6.33 -33.88
C ILE A 266 22.82 6.71 -33.78
N ASP A 267 22.54 8.00 -33.53
CA ASP A 267 21.20 8.51 -33.18
C ASP A 267 20.79 9.70 -34.07
N ARG A 268 20.48 9.40 -35.33
CA ARG A 268 20.08 10.38 -36.36
C ARG A 268 18.73 11.09 -36.10
N LEU A 269 18.04 10.81 -34.99
CA LEU A 269 16.84 11.55 -34.57
C LEU A 269 17.13 12.64 -33.54
N ARG A 270 18.28 12.62 -32.86
CA ARG A 270 18.55 13.48 -31.68
C ARG A 270 19.92 14.14 -31.67
N ASP A 271 20.94 13.50 -32.25
CA ASP A 271 22.30 14.05 -32.28
C ASP A 271 22.60 14.85 -33.57
N PRO A 272 23.49 15.85 -33.52
CA PRO A 272 23.98 16.53 -34.72
C PRO A 272 24.97 15.65 -35.50
N ILE A 273 25.07 15.87 -36.82
CA ILE A 273 25.97 15.15 -37.74
C ILE A 273 27.43 15.12 -37.25
N ALA A 274 27.91 16.21 -36.65
CA ALA A 274 29.25 16.31 -36.06
C ALA A 274 29.49 15.43 -34.82
N ARG A 275 28.47 14.74 -34.28
CA ARG A 275 28.65 13.64 -33.33
C ARG A 275 28.71 12.29 -34.05
N GLU A 276 27.86 12.09 -35.05
CA GLU A 276 27.85 10.87 -35.85
C GLU A 276 29.20 10.62 -36.51
N HIS A 277 29.81 11.62 -37.16
CA HIS A 277 31.15 11.48 -37.74
C HIS A 277 32.17 11.00 -36.71
N ARG A 278 32.25 11.67 -35.55
CA ARG A 278 33.15 11.26 -34.44
C ARG A 278 32.87 9.85 -33.88
N ALA A 279 31.65 9.34 -34.02
CA ALA A 279 31.30 7.97 -33.64
C ALA A 279 31.69 6.95 -34.73
N LEU A 280 31.63 7.33 -36.01
CA LEU A 280 32.14 6.53 -37.13
C LEU A 280 33.68 6.46 -37.10
N ASP A 281 34.36 7.60 -36.97
CA ASP A 281 35.82 7.70 -36.85
C ASP A 281 36.33 6.82 -35.68
N ALA A 282 35.64 6.88 -34.53
CA ALA A 282 35.95 6.05 -33.37
C ALA A 282 35.62 4.56 -33.58
N ALA A 283 34.59 4.22 -34.34
CA ALA A 283 34.27 2.82 -34.64
C ALA A 283 35.38 2.16 -35.46
N GLU A 284 35.90 2.86 -36.47
CA GLU A 284 37.04 2.42 -37.28
C GLU A 284 38.31 2.30 -36.41
N GLN A 285 38.70 3.36 -35.70
CA GLN A 285 39.91 3.38 -34.86
C GLN A 285 39.92 2.33 -33.74
N LEU A 286 38.75 1.97 -33.20
CA LEU A 286 38.63 0.98 -32.12
C LEU A 286 38.38 -0.45 -32.63
N GLY A 287 37.97 -0.61 -33.89
CA GLY A 287 37.51 -1.88 -34.45
C GLY A 287 36.17 -2.33 -33.85
N LEU A 288 35.20 -1.41 -33.75
CA LEU A 288 33.86 -1.64 -33.20
C LEU A 288 32.78 -1.62 -34.29
N ALA A 289 31.68 -2.32 -34.03
CA ALA A 289 30.47 -2.20 -34.82
C ALA A 289 29.68 -0.93 -34.42
N VAL A 290 28.98 -0.33 -35.37
CA VAL A 290 28.00 0.75 -35.14
C VAL A 290 26.58 0.19 -35.14
N ILE A 291 25.65 0.90 -34.49
CA ILE A 291 24.24 0.48 -34.41
C ILE A 291 23.27 1.67 -34.36
N ALA A 292 22.17 1.55 -35.11
CA ALA A 292 21.15 2.58 -35.26
C ALA A 292 20.16 2.55 -34.08
N SER A 293 20.25 3.49 -33.14
CA SER A 293 19.42 3.52 -31.92
C SER A 293 19.13 4.95 -31.46
N SER A 294 18.00 5.14 -30.77
CA SER A 294 17.59 6.45 -30.24
C SER A 294 16.79 6.28 -28.95
N ARG A 295 16.70 7.30 -28.09
CA ARG A 295 15.83 7.26 -26.89
C ARG A 295 14.40 7.58 -27.30
N ILE A 296 13.60 6.54 -27.54
CA ILE A 296 12.25 6.65 -28.10
C ILE A 296 11.22 6.50 -26.97
N GLY A 297 10.26 7.41 -26.89
CA GLY A 297 9.32 7.43 -25.75
C GLY A 297 8.21 8.46 -25.83
N MET A 298 7.86 8.90 -27.04
CA MET A 298 6.70 9.75 -27.33
C MET A 298 5.76 9.02 -28.30
N LEU A 299 4.45 9.16 -28.10
CA LEU A 299 3.46 8.88 -29.16
C LEU A 299 3.38 10.06 -30.15
N GLN A 300 3.44 11.28 -29.62
CA GLN A 300 3.39 12.53 -30.39
C GLN A 300 4.39 13.56 -29.81
N PRO A 301 4.90 14.52 -30.60
CA PRO A 301 5.78 15.57 -30.10
C PRO A 301 5.17 16.35 -28.93
N VAL A 302 5.91 16.45 -27.81
CA VAL A 302 5.50 17.19 -26.61
C VAL A 302 6.15 18.58 -26.62
N THR A 303 5.40 19.61 -26.20
CA THR A 303 5.90 20.99 -26.17
C THR A 303 7.03 21.16 -25.15
N ARG A 304 7.92 22.14 -25.37
CA ARG A 304 9.11 22.35 -24.52
C ARG A 304 8.72 22.68 -23.07
N GLU A 305 7.64 23.43 -22.90
CA GLU A 305 7.10 23.89 -21.63
C GLU A 305 6.67 22.70 -20.75
N ARG A 306 6.07 21.65 -21.35
CA ARG A 306 5.72 20.41 -20.65
C ARG A 306 6.93 19.54 -20.32
N LEU A 307 8.00 19.60 -21.11
CA LEU A 307 9.28 18.97 -20.77
C LEU A 307 10.00 19.71 -19.64
N ASP A 308 9.92 21.05 -19.61
CA ASP A 308 10.47 21.89 -18.56
C ASP A 308 9.64 21.80 -17.26
N LEU A 309 8.32 21.63 -17.34
CA LEU A 309 7.43 21.28 -16.24
C LEU A 309 7.83 19.95 -15.59
N LEU A 310 7.85 18.85 -16.37
CA LEU A 310 8.13 17.51 -15.85
C LEU A 310 9.51 17.44 -15.17
N GLU A 311 10.49 18.12 -15.77
CA GLU A 311 11.84 18.25 -15.25
C GLU A 311 11.91 19.16 -14.01
N SER A 312 11.07 20.21 -13.93
CA SER A 312 11.00 21.07 -12.73
C SER A 312 10.45 20.33 -11.51
N VAL A 313 9.48 19.42 -11.71
CA VAL A 313 9.01 18.50 -10.66
C VAL A 313 10.13 17.55 -10.24
N ARG A 314 10.85 16.95 -11.21
CA ARG A 314 11.98 16.04 -10.95
C ARG A 314 13.12 16.71 -10.17
N CYS A 315 13.39 17.99 -10.45
CA CYS A 315 14.49 18.76 -9.86
C CYS A 315 14.07 19.63 -8.66
N VAL A 316 12.82 19.54 -8.18
CA VAL A 316 12.26 20.38 -7.11
C VAL A 316 12.52 21.88 -7.35
N SER A 317 12.15 22.32 -8.56
CA SER A 317 12.51 23.61 -9.15
C SER A 317 11.27 24.29 -9.78
N THR A 318 11.45 25.47 -10.39
CA THR A 318 10.39 26.15 -11.16
C THR A 318 10.62 26.01 -12.67
N VAL A 319 9.54 26.11 -13.46
CA VAL A 319 9.63 26.06 -14.93
C VAL A 319 10.56 27.16 -15.46
N ASP A 320 10.42 28.39 -14.95
CA ASP A 320 11.27 29.55 -15.29
C ASP A 320 12.76 29.36 -14.95
N ARG A 321 13.11 28.42 -14.05
CA ARG A 321 14.50 28.03 -13.78
C ARG A 321 14.98 26.97 -14.77
N ILE A 322 14.25 25.87 -14.94
CA ILE A 322 14.62 24.81 -15.89
C ILE A 322 14.72 25.33 -17.34
N ALA A 323 13.80 26.21 -17.75
CA ALA A 323 13.82 26.80 -19.09
C ALA A 323 15.05 27.71 -19.35
N ARG A 324 15.69 28.25 -18.29
CA ARG A 324 16.99 28.93 -18.35
C ARG A 324 18.14 27.94 -18.31
N ASP A 325 18.10 26.97 -17.41
CA ASP A 325 19.14 25.96 -17.25
C ASP A 325 19.31 25.14 -18.55
N ARG A 326 18.22 24.79 -19.26
CA ARG A 326 18.25 24.14 -20.59
C ARG A 326 18.76 25.04 -21.74
N LYS A 327 19.23 26.26 -21.48
CA LYS A 327 19.98 27.09 -22.44
C LYS A 327 21.49 27.07 -22.19
N ASN A 328 21.92 26.55 -21.03
CA ASN A 328 23.33 26.43 -20.65
C ASN A 328 23.79 24.97 -20.80
N PRO A 329 24.66 24.63 -21.77
CA PRO A 329 25.16 23.26 -21.93
C PRO A 329 26.03 22.76 -20.75
N CYS A 330 26.43 23.66 -19.84
CA CYS A 330 27.12 23.32 -18.59
C CYS A 330 26.17 23.18 -17.38
N ALA A 331 24.86 23.32 -17.54
CA ALA A 331 23.89 23.03 -16.47
C ALA A 331 23.69 21.51 -16.31
N GLY A 332 23.67 21.04 -15.05
CA GLY A 332 23.75 19.61 -14.74
C GLY A 332 22.53 18.76 -15.13
N SER A 333 22.80 17.54 -15.61
CA SER A 333 21.88 16.37 -15.77
C SER A 333 20.41 16.68 -16.15
N ILE A 334 20.19 17.54 -17.14
CA ILE A 334 18.84 17.72 -17.71
C ILE A 334 18.46 16.48 -18.52
N SER A 335 17.24 15.98 -18.32
CA SER A 335 16.71 14.81 -19.02
C SER A 335 16.74 14.98 -20.54
N PRO A 336 17.25 14.00 -21.30
CA PRO A 336 17.27 14.05 -22.76
C PRO A 336 15.86 14.12 -23.34
N ILE A 337 15.67 14.94 -24.36
CA ILE A 337 14.43 14.94 -25.16
C ILE A 337 14.32 13.58 -25.87
N LEU A 338 13.17 12.92 -25.71
CA LEU A 338 12.87 11.63 -26.34
C LEU A 338 12.34 11.84 -27.77
N ALA A 339 12.49 10.82 -28.61
CA ALA A 339 11.92 10.82 -29.96
C ALA A 339 10.52 10.14 -30.00
N PRO A 340 9.65 10.56 -30.94
CA PRO A 340 8.47 9.79 -31.34
C PRO A 340 8.84 8.45 -31.99
N ILE A 341 7.96 7.45 -31.87
CA ILE A 341 8.12 6.16 -32.55
C ILE A 341 8.15 6.38 -34.08
N PRO A 342 9.24 6.00 -34.78
CA PRO A 342 9.31 6.04 -36.24
C PRO A 342 8.64 4.80 -36.85
N THR A 343 8.25 4.86 -38.12
CA THR A 343 7.89 3.64 -38.87
C THR A 343 9.16 2.86 -39.27
N PRO A 344 9.11 1.52 -39.46
CA PRO A 344 10.24 0.73 -39.96
C PRO A 344 10.79 1.29 -41.28
N ASP A 345 9.88 1.65 -42.19
CA ASP A 345 10.11 2.37 -43.44
C ASP A 345 10.94 3.65 -43.28
N ARG A 346 10.56 4.50 -42.33
CA ARG A 346 11.28 5.74 -42.02
C ARG A 346 12.65 5.44 -41.44
N TRP A 347 12.76 4.39 -40.61
CA TRP A 347 14.03 3.97 -40.01
C TRP A 347 15.01 3.43 -41.06
N GLN A 348 14.56 2.55 -41.95
CA GLN A 348 15.36 2.05 -43.07
C GLN A 348 15.82 3.18 -44.00
N ARG A 349 14.95 4.15 -44.32
CA ARG A 349 15.33 5.33 -45.11
C ARG A 349 16.34 6.24 -44.38
N LEU A 350 16.26 6.34 -43.04
CA LEU A 350 17.14 7.18 -42.22
C LEU A 350 18.58 6.65 -42.12
N TYR A 351 18.80 5.34 -42.33
CA TYR A 351 20.12 4.68 -42.26
C TYR A 351 20.48 3.95 -43.57
N ARG A 352 19.94 4.38 -44.71
CA ARG A 352 20.08 3.70 -46.02
C ARG A 352 21.54 3.62 -46.50
N ASP A 353 22.32 4.64 -46.18
CA ASP A 353 23.75 4.81 -46.43
C ASP A 353 24.65 4.14 -45.38
N LEU A 354 24.09 3.75 -44.23
CA LEU A 354 24.79 3.06 -43.14
C LEU A 354 24.14 1.70 -42.81
N PRO A 355 24.04 0.76 -43.79
CA PRO A 355 23.32 -0.50 -43.60
C PRO A 355 23.90 -1.38 -42.48
N ALA A 356 25.21 -1.27 -42.20
CA ALA A 356 25.85 -1.96 -41.08
C ALA A 356 25.22 -1.62 -39.71
N ALA A 357 24.73 -0.39 -39.53
CA ALA A 357 24.06 0.03 -38.29
C ALA A 357 22.67 -0.60 -38.11
N LEU A 358 22.01 -0.98 -39.20
CA LEU A 358 20.76 -1.75 -39.19
C LEU A 358 21.03 -3.25 -39.01
N GLU A 359 22.07 -3.79 -39.67
CA GLU A 359 22.44 -5.20 -39.54
C GLU A 359 22.92 -5.55 -38.13
N SER A 360 23.61 -4.64 -37.44
CA SER A 360 23.90 -4.79 -35.99
C SER A 360 22.65 -4.95 -35.14
N ALA A 361 21.57 -4.22 -35.45
CA ALA A 361 20.29 -4.37 -34.75
C ALA A 361 19.60 -5.70 -35.12
N ALA A 362 19.60 -6.08 -36.41
CA ALA A 362 19.09 -7.38 -36.86
C ALA A 362 19.86 -8.56 -36.25
N ARG A 363 21.18 -8.41 -36.01
CA ARG A 363 21.99 -9.41 -35.30
C ARG A 363 21.52 -9.59 -33.86
N ILE A 364 21.37 -8.51 -33.10
CA ILE A 364 20.81 -8.56 -31.74
C ILE A 364 19.39 -9.14 -31.75
N GLU A 365 18.56 -8.82 -32.75
CA GLU A 365 17.22 -9.39 -32.90
C GLU A 365 17.27 -10.92 -33.03
N ARG A 366 18.16 -11.46 -33.88
CA ARG A 366 18.28 -12.91 -34.10
C ARG A 366 18.92 -13.64 -32.92
N GLU A 367 19.97 -13.07 -32.33
CA GLU A 367 20.77 -13.70 -31.27
C GLU A 367 20.08 -13.67 -29.90
N ALA A 368 19.30 -12.64 -29.58
CA ALA A 368 18.77 -12.45 -28.24
C ALA A 368 17.48 -13.26 -27.93
N MET A 369 17.39 -13.76 -26.70
CA MET A 369 16.23 -14.47 -26.16
C MET A 369 15.09 -13.49 -25.82
N ALA A 370 13.85 -13.86 -26.15
CA ALA A 370 12.67 -13.12 -25.71
C ALA A 370 12.48 -13.21 -24.18
N VAL A 371 12.03 -12.12 -23.55
CA VAL A 371 11.70 -12.12 -22.12
C VAL A 371 10.32 -12.74 -21.90
N ASP A 372 10.23 -13.80 -21.08
CA ASP A 372 8.96 -14.34 -20.57
C ASP A 372 8.97 -14.45 -19.03
N PHE A 373 7.77 -14.30 -18.48
CA PHE A 373 7.47 -14.47 -17.05
C PHE A 373 6.34 -15.48 -16.82
N CYS A 374 5.51 -15.79 -17.83
CA CYS A 374 4.25 -16.52 -17.71
C CYS A 374 4.36 -18.03 -17.37
N SER A 375 5.52 -18.48 -16.89
CA SER A 375 5.87 -19.89 -16.69
C SER A 375 6.85 -20.14 -15.54
N ARG A 376 7.17 -19.13 -14.72
CA ARG A 376 8.16 -19.26 -13.64
C ARG A 376 7.64 -20.14 -12.49
N ARG A 377 8.51 -21.00 -11.98
CA ARG A 377 8.24 -21.83 -10.78
C ARG A 377 8.25 -20.97 -9.52
N THR A 378 7.42 -21.34 -8.54
CA THR A 378 7.43 -20.73 -7.21
C THR A 378 8.81 -20.84 -6.56
N ILE A 379 9.30 -19.72 -6.03
CA ILE A 379 10.54 -19.60 -5.28
C ILE A 379 10.17 -19.53 -3.79
N PHE A 380 10.40 -20.64 -3.09
CA PHE A 380 10.13 -20.75 -1.67
C PHE A 380 11.29 -20.17 -0.84
N PRO A 381 10.99 -19.49 0.28
CA PRO A 381 12.04 -19.01 1.17
C PRO A 381 12.75 -20.19 1.85
N PRO A 382 14.10 -20.20 1.93
CA PRO A 382 14.83 -21.28 2.56
C PRO A 382 14.68 -21.22 4.08
N PHE A 383 14.39 -22.35 4.73
CA PHE A 383 14.35 -22.46 6.19
C PHE A 383 15.46 -23.41 6.69
N PRO A 384 16.42 -22.93 7.51
CA PRO A 384 17.50 -23.77 8.02
C PRO A 384 17.02 -24.67 9.17
N VAL A 385 17.21 -25.97 9.02
CA VAL A 385 16.88 -27.01 10.01
C VAL A 385 18.14 -27.66 10.59
N ALA A 386 18.02 -28.32 11.75
CA ALA A 386 19.13 -29.04 12.36
C ALA A 386 19.51 -30.29 11.54
N ALA A 387 20.78 -30.72 11.63
CA ALA A 387 21.25 -31.92 10.95
C ALA A 387 20.44 -33.16 11.37
N GLY A 388 19.89 -33.90 10.39
CA GLY A 388 19.01 -35.05 10.62
C GLY A 388 17.53 -34.71 10.81
N GLN A 389 17.15 -33.44 10.92
CA GLN A 389 15.74 -33.01 10.98
C GLN A 389 15.24 -32.61 9.58
N THR A 390 13.99 -32.94 9.24
CA THR A 390 13.32 -32.44 8.03
C THR A 390 12.46 -31.22 8.35
N PRO A 391 12.22 -30.29 7.39
CA PRO A 391 11.28 -29.19 7.58
C PRO A 391 9.88 -29.66 7.99
N PHE A 392 9.38 -30.76 7.40
CA PHE A 392 8.07 -31.32 7.77
C PHE A 392 8.05 -31.84 9.21
N GLY A 393 9.10 -32.56 9.64
CA GLY A 393 9.21 -33.05 11.02
C GLY A 393 9.26 -31.92 12.04
N LEU A 394 9.96 -30.82 11.74
CA LEU A 394 9.97 -29.62 12.57
C LEU A 394 8.58 -28.96 12.65
N LEU A 395 7.90 -28.79 11.51
CA LEU A 395 6.55 -28.21 11.45
C LEU A 395 5.55 -29.05 12.25
N TYR A 396 5.59 -30.38 12.08
CA TYR A 396 4.77 -31.33 12.83
C TYR A 396 4.98 -31.20 14.34
N GLU A 397 6.23 -31.23 14.80
CA GLU A 397 6.61 -31.08 16.22
C GLU A 397 6.13 -29.74 16.81
N GLN A 398 6.31 -28.64 16.07
CA GLN A 398 5.87 -27.30 16.48
C GLN A 398 4.34 -27.21 16.59
N CYS A 399 3.60 -27.74 15.61
CA CYS A 399 2.14 -27.70 15.60
C CYS A 399 1.53 -28.56 16.73
N HIS A 400 2.02 -29.77 16.96
CA HIS A 400 1.51 -30.62 18.04
C HIS A 400 1.74 -29.99 19.43
N ARG A 401 2.93 -29.41 19.68
CA ARG A 401 3.16 -28.61 20.91
C ARG A 401 2.31 -27.34 20.95
N GLY A 402 2.07 -26.72 19.80
CA GLY A 402 1.23 -25.53 19.63
C GLY A 402 -0.21 -25.76 20.08
N LEU A 403 -0.86 -26.81 19.57
CA LEU A 403 -2.22 -27.15 19.97
C LEU A 403 -2.34 -27.54 21.43
N LEU A 404 -1.35 -28.24 21.99
CA LEU A 404 -1.35 -28.57 23.41
C LEU A 404 -1.30 -27.30 24.29
N ARG A 405 -0.50 -26.30 23.93
CA ARG A 405 -0.49 -24.99 24.61
C ARG A 405 -1.78 -24.19 24.42
N ARG A 406 -2.40 -24.25 23.24
CA ARG A 406 -3.62 -23.49 22.91
C ARG A 406 -4.88 -24.05 23.58
N TYR A 407 -5.03 -25.37 23.65
CA TYR A 407 -6.25 -26.02 24.17
C TYR A 407 -6.10 -26.62 25.57
N GLY A 408 -4.88 -26.90 26.05
CA GLY A 408 -4.63 -27.70 27.26
C GLY A 408 -4.90 -29.20 27.04
N SER A 409 -6.08 -29.54 26.53
CA SER A 409 -6.44 -30.88 26.03
C SER A 409 -6.91 -30.80 24.58
N VAL A 410 -6.17 -31.43 23.66
CA VAL A 410 -6.46 -31.34 22.21
C VAL A 410 -7.60 -32.28 21.85
N SER A 411 -8.67 -31.76 21.23
CA SER A 411 -9.83 -32.55 20.81
C SER A 411 -9.53 -33.41 19.57
N ARG A 412 -10.26 -34.51 19.41
CA ARG A 412 -10.17 -35.37 18.21
C ARG A 412 -10.34 -34.59 16.91
N ALA A 413 -11.33 -33.71 16.84
CA ALA A 413 -11.59 -32.87 15.66
C ALA A 413 -10.43 -31.90 15.33
N ALA A 414 -9.72 -31.40 16.35
CA ALA A 414 -8.52 -30.57 16.14
C ALA A 414 -7.33 -31.40 15.62
N LEU A 415 -7.15 -32.64 16.10
CA LEU A 415 -6.12 -33.56 15.59
C LEU A 415 -6.40 -34.02 14.15
N GLU A 416 -7.64 -34.38 13.84
CA GLU A 416 -8.06 -34.77 12.49
C GLU A 416 -7.87 -33.61 11.50
N ARG A 417 -8.28 -32.39 11.87
CA ARG A 417 -8.04 -31.18 11.07
C ARG A 417 -6.55 -30.90 10.89
N LEU A 418 -5.73 -31.04 11.93
CA LEU A 418 -4.29 -30.82 11.84
C LEU A 418 -3.62 -31.79 10.86
N ALA A 419 -4.00 -33.08 10.92
CA ALA A 419 -3.48 -34.09 10.00
C ALA A 419 -3.81 -33.77 8.52
N THR A 420 -5.06 -33.37 8.24
CA THR A 420 -5.47 -32.95 6.90
C THR A 420 -4.72 -31.71 6.41
N GLU A 421 -4.58 -30.67 7.26
CA GLU A 421 -3.88 -29.44 6.86
C GLU A 421 -2.39 -29.68 6.62
N LEU A 422 -1.70 -30.41 7.50
CA LEU A 422 -0.28 -30.75 7.33
C LEU A 422 -0.03 -31.55 6.05
N HIS A 423 -0.90 -32.52 5.72
CA HIS A 423 -0.78 -33.28 4.48
C HIS A 423 -0.92 -32.41 3.23
N VAL A 424 -1.87 -31.46 3.20
CA VAL A 424 -2.02 -30.53 2.07
C VAL A 424 -0.82 -29.58 1.97
N ILE A 425 -0.33 -29.07 3.10
CA ILE A 425 0.82 -28.15 3.15
C ILE A 425 2.11 -28.83 2.66
N ASP A 426 2.33 -30.10 3.02
CA ASP A 426 3.47 -30.89 2.56
C ASP A 426 3.36 -31.24 1.06
N THR A 427 2.21 -31.78 0.64
CA THR A 427 1.94 -32.14 -0.78
C THR A 427 2.09 -30.96 -1.74
N MET A 428 1.77 -29.74 -1.28
CA MET A 428 1.92 -28.50 -2.07
C MET A 428 3.26 -27.78 -1.84
N GLY A 429 4.16 -28.30 -0.99
CA GLY A 429 5.50 -27.75 -0.75
C GLY A 429 5.56 -26.50 0.15
N PHE A 430 4.46 -26.10 0.81
CA PHE A 430 4.39 -24.87 1.61
C PHE A 430 5.03 -24.96 3.01
N VAL A 431 5.62 -26.09 3.38
CA VAL A 431 6.26 -26.31 4.69
C VAL A 431 7.31 -25.22 5.04
N PRO A 432 8.25 -24.82 4.16
CA PRO A 432 9.23 -23.78 4.50
C PRO A 432 8.57 -22.42 4.72
N TYR A 433 7.52 -22.09 3.96
CA TYR A 433 6.78 -20.84 4.11
C TYR A 433 6.08 -20.75 5.48
N PHE A 434 5.43 -21.83 5.92
CA PHE A 434 4.83 -21.89 7.26
C PHE A 434 5.87 -21.76 8.38
N LEU A 435 7.04 -22.38 8.24
CA LEU A 435 8.15 -22.25 9.20
C LEU A 435 8.70 -20.81 9.25
N VAL A 436 8.88 -20.15 8.11
CA VAL A 436 9.35 -18.74 8.04
C VAL A 436 8.35 -17.79 8.72
N VAL A 437 7.06 -17.91 8.42
CA VAL A 437 6.04 -17.06 9.05
C VAL A 437 5.90 -17.37 10.55
N GLY A 438 6.06 -18.63 10.96
CA GLY A 438 6.10 -19.05 12.37
C GLY A 438 7.33 -18.53 13.15
N ASP A 439 8.50 -18.49 12.52
CA ASP A 439 9.76 -17.96 13.07
C ASP A 439 9.67 -16.42 13.26
N ILE A 440 9.14 -15.70 12.27
CA ILE A 440 8.84 -14.26 12.35
C ILE A 440 7.89 -13.92 13.52
N VAL A 441 6.81 -14.69 13.67
CA VAL A 441 5.83 -14.51 14.76
C VAL A 441 6.41 -14.95 16.12
N SER A 442 7.27 -15.96 16.14
CA SER A 442 7.97 -16.39 17.36
C SER A 442 8.96 -15.32 17.84
N GLU A 443 9.68 -14.66 16.94
CA GLU A 443 10.52 -13.50 17.28
C GLU A 443 9.70 -12.32 17.80
N ALA A 444 8.55 -12.01 17.18
CA ALA A 444 7.66 -10.95 17.65
C ALA A 444 7.25 -11.18 19.12
N HIS A 445 6.74 -12.37 19.44
CA HIS A 445 6.43 -12.75 20.82
C HIS A 445 7.66 -12.70 21.75
N ARG A 446 8.83 -13.18 21.31
CA ARG A 446 10.09 -13.14 22.10
C ARG A 446 10.56 -11.72 22.40
N LEU A 447 10.30 -10.77 21.51
CA LEU A 447 10.62 -9.35 21.67
C LEU A 447 9.52 -8.53 22.39
N GLY A 448 8.43 -9.18 22.82
CA GLY A 448 7.27 -8.53 23.45
C GLY A 448 6.37 -7.75 22.47
N ILE A 449 6.64 -7.85 21.18
CA ILE A 449 5.97 -7.14 20.09
C ILE A 449 4.65 -7.84 19.79
N GLU A 450 3.54 -7.14 20.02
CA GLU A 450 2.20 -7.68 19.74
C GLU A 450 2.02 -7.93 18.23
N CYS A 451 1.39 -9.05 17.88
CA CYS A 451 1.13 -9.44 16.50
C CYS A 451 -0.15 -10.28 16.31
N ALA A 452 -0.78 -10.16 15.15
CA ALA A 452 -1.92 -10.96 14.74
C ALA A 452 -1.92 -11.24 13.22
N GLY A 453 -1.86 -12.50 12.83
CA GLY A 453 -2.14 -12.94 11.46
C GLY A 453 -3.63 -12.87 11.12
N ARG A 454 -3.94 -12.56 9.86
CA ARG A 454 -5.31 -12.32 9.38
C ARG A 454 -5.58 -12.97 8.01
N GLY A 455 -6.62 -12.48 7.30
CA GLY A 455 -6.97 -12.96 5.97
C GLY A 455 -7.53 -14.38 5.99
N SER A 456 -7.42 -15.08 4.86
CA SER A 456 -7.79 -16.50 4.81
C SER A 456 -6.85 -17.39 5.66
N GLY A 457 -5.63 -16.96 5.97
CA GLY A 457 -4.67 -17.71 6.80
C GLY A 457 -5.20 -18.05 8.21
N ALA A 458 -6.16 -17.28 8.72
CA ALA A 458 -6.87 -17.56 9.98
C ALA A 458 -7.83 -18.76 9.91
N ALA A 459 -8.11 -19.35 8.75
CA ALA A 459 -8.87 -20.59 8.62
C ALA A 459 -8.04 -21.86 8.89
N SER A 460 -6.71 -21.73 9.04
CA SER A 460 -5.78 -22.84 9.25
C SER A 460 -5.53 -23.09 10.73
N ILE A 461 -5.68 -24.35 11.14
CA ILE A 461 -5.30 -24.83 12.48
C ILE A 461 -3.76 -24.90 12.63
N VAL A 462 -3.01 -25.08 11.53
CA VAL A 462 -1.55 -24.97 11.52
C VAL A 462 -1.12 -23.54 11.88
N SER A 463 -1.73 -22.51 11.27
CA SER A 463 -1.50 -21.10 11.64
C SER A 463 -1.80 -20.83 13.12
N TYR A 464 -2.91 -21.38 13.64
CA TYR A 464 -3.31 -21.21 15.04
C TYR A 464 -2.35 -21.90 16.03
N ALA A 465 -1.86 -23.09 15.67
CA ALA A 465 -0.91 -23.88 16.45
C ALA A 465 0.47 -23.21 16.55
N LEU A 466 1.00 -22.72 15.42
CA LEU A 466 2.23 -21.92 15.38
C LEU A 466 2.06 -20.55 16.06
N GLY A 467 0.82 -20.14 16.32
CA GLY A 467 0.49 -18.86 16.94
C GLY A 467 0.51 -17.67 15.98
N ILE A 468 0.61 -17.94 14.68
CA ILE A 468 0.50 -16.97 13.59
C ILE A 468 -0.86 -16.26 13.67
N THR A 469 -1.93 -16.99 13.97
CA THR A 469 -3.29 -16.45 14.10
C THR A 469 -3.81 -16.59 15.54
N GLN A 470 -4.62 -15.61 15.97
CA GLN A 470 -5.20 -15.51 17.32
C GLN A 470 -6.71 -15.86 17.35
N VAL A 471 -7.14 -16.69 16.38
CA VAL A 471 -8.53 -17.08 16.09
C VAL A 471 -8.59 -18.61 16.04
N ASP A 472 -9.52 -19.24 16.75
CA ASP A 472 -9.72 -20.68 16.69
C ASP A 472 -10.58 -21.05 15.45
N PRO A 473 -10.02 -21.78 14.45
CA PRO A 473 -10.76 -22.15 13.24
C PRO A 473 -11.82 -23.23 13.47
N ILE A 474 -11.74 -24.00 14.56
CA ILE A 474 -12.75 -24.99 14.95
C ILE A 474 -13.93 -24.27 15.61
N ALA A 475 -13.69 -23.46 16.64
CA ALA A 475 -14.74 -22.76 17.39
C ALA A 475 -15.60 -21.86 16.48
N HIS A 476 -14.98 -21.02 15.64
CA HIS A 476 -15.72 -20.15 14.72
C HIS A 476 -16.19 -20.86 13.44
N ARG A 477 -15.88 -22.16 13.25
CA ARG A 477 -16.12 -22.95 12.02
C ARG A 477 -15.60 -22.25 10.75
N LEU A 478 -14.28 -22.23 10.59
CA LEU A 478 -13.59 -21.68 9.42
C LEU A 478 -13.13 -22.80 8.47
N ARG A 479 -13.19 -22.54 7.16
CA ARG A 479 -12.93 -23.52 6.10
C ARG A 479 -11.52 -23.35 5.55
N PHE A 480 -10.63 -24.33 5.80
CA PHE A 480 -9.23 -24.30 5.35
C PHE A 480 -9.13 -24.29 3.81
N GLU A 481 -10.12 -24.88 3.14
CA GLU A 481 -10.26 -24.95 1.69
C GLU A 481 -10.40 -23.56 1.07
N ARG A 482 -10.90 -22.56 1.83
CA ARG A 482 -10.93 -21.15 1.41
C ARG A 482 -9.53 -20.51 1.42
N PHE A 483 -8.59 -21.08 2.18
CA PHE A 483 -7.18 -20.70 2.22
C PHE A 483 -6.35 -21.51 1.22
N LEU A 484 -6.31 -22.84 1.33
CA LEU A 484 -5.41 -23.70 0.55
C LEU A 484 -6.08 -25.05 0.21
N HIS A 485 -5.94 -25.47 -1.05
CA HIS A 485 -6.31 -26.79 -1.56
C HIS A 485 -5.53 -27.08 -2.87
N PRO A 486 -5.31 -28.34 -3.27
CA PRO A 486 -4.45 -28.68 -4.41
C PRO A 486 -4.83 -28.03 -5.76
N ASP A 487 -6.12 -27.82 -6.03
CA ASP A 487 -6.61 -27.25 -7.29
C ASP A 487 -6.41 -25.72 -7.38
N ARG A 488 -5.97 -25.08 -6.29
CA ARG A 488 -5.69 -23.64 -6.23
C ARG A 488 -4.33 -23.33 -6.85
N LYS A 489 -4.34 -22.61 -7.98
CA LYS A 489 -3.12 -22.11 -8.64
C LYS A 489 -2.51 -20.87 -7.98
N ASP A 490 -3.33 -20.08 -7.28
CA ASP A 490 -2.90 -18.85 -6.61
C ASP A 490 -2.12 -19.17 -5.33
N LEU A 491 -0.96 -18.52 -5.09
CA LEU A 491 -0.16 -18.72 -3.88
C LEU A 491 -0.95 -18.41 -2.59
N PRO A 492 -0.62 -19.04 -1.44
CA PRO A 492 -1.15 -18.68 -0.14
C PRO A 492 -0.53 -17.37 0.35
N ASP A 493 -1.37 -16.48 0.89
CA ASP A 493 -0.97 -15.18 1.41
C ASP A 493 -1.38 -15.13 2.90
N ILE A 494 -0.41 -14.79 3.78
CA ILE A 494 -0.61 -14.70 5.23
C ILE A 494 -0.07 -13.34 5.69
N ASP A 495 -0.96 -12.35 5.71
CA ASP A 495 -0.65 -11.03 6.27
C ASP A 495 -0.46 -11.13 7.80
N ILE A 496 0.60 -10.51 8.32
CA ILE A 496 0.86 -10.34 9.75
C ILE A 496 0.73 -8.85 10.11
N ASP A 497 -0.26 -8.51 10.92
CA ASP A 497 -0.32 -7.22 11.58
C ASP A 497 0.62 -7.22 12.79
N LEU A 498 1.51 -6.23 12.87
CA LEU A 498 2.51 -6.03 13.91
C LEU A 498 2.26 -4.69 14.63
N CYS A 499 2.65 -4.59 15.91
CA CYS A 499 2.82 -3.30 16.56
C CYS A 499 3.77 -2.42 15.74
N TRP A 500 3.36 -1.18 15.40
CA TRP A 500 4.04 -0.38 14.38
C TRP A 500 5.43 0.10 14.82
N GLN A 501 5.65 0.32 16.11
CA GLN A 501 7.00 0.57 16.67
C GLN A 501 7.88 -0.70 16.69
N GLY A 502 7.29 -1.88 16.76
CA GLY A 502 8.01 -3.16 16.73
C GLY A 502 8.36 -3.63 15.31
N ARG A 503 7.53 -3.27 14.32
CA ARG A 503 7.61 -3.70 12.92
C ARG A 503 9.03 -3.64 12.34
N ASP A 504 9.69 -2.49 12.44
CA ASP A 504 10.97 -2.28 11.76
C ASP A 504 12.06 -3.19 12.39
N ARG A 505 12.01 -3.47 13.70
CA ARG A 505 12.87 -4.48 14.38
C ARG A 505 12.63 -5.91 13.90
N ILE A 506 11.41 -6.24 13.46
CA ILE A 506 11.06 -7.55 12.89
C ILE A 506 11.56 -7.65 11.44
N ILE A 507 11.49 -6.56 10.67
CA ILE A 507 12.13 -6.48 9.35
C ILE A 507 13.66 -6.66 9.52
N ASP A 508 14.29 -5.94 10.45
CA ASP A 508 15.71 -6.11 10.77
C ASP A 508 16.05 -7.53 11.23
N HIS A 509 15.13 -8.26 11.86
CA HIS A 509 15.30 -9.68 12.14
C HIS A 509 15.30 -10.49 10.83
N VAL A 510 14.29 -10.34 9.96
CA VAL A 510 14.18 -11.11 8.71
C VAL A 510 15.42 -10.92 7.84
N TYR A 511 15.88 -9.69 7.63
CA TYR A 511 17.11 -9.40 6.87
C TYR A 511 18.33 -10.13 7.44
N ARG A 512 18.56 -10.09 8.76
CA ARG A 512 19.69 -10.78 9.41
C ARG A 512 19.52 -12.31 9.49
N ARG A 513 18.28 -12.81 9.50
CA ARG A 513 17.94 -14.23 9.66
C ARG A 513 17.99 -15.01 8.34
N TYR A 514 17.61 -14.37 7.24
CA TYR A 514 17.47 -14.98 5.92
C TYR A 514 18.46 -14.45 4.86
N GLY A 515 19.20 -13.38 5.18
CA GLY A 515 20.28 -12.81 4.35
C GLY A 515 19.89 -11.47 3.74
N GLU A 516 20.75 -10.45 3.92
CA GLU A 516 20.57 -9.12 3.33
C GLU A 516 20.71 -9.13 1.80
N ASP A 517 21.41 -10.13 1.25
CA ASP A 517 21.52 -10.43 -0.18
C ASP A 517 20.25 -11.05 -0.77
N ARG A 518 19.39 -11.68 0.06
CA ARG A 518 18.21 -12.46 -0.37
C ARG A 518 16.88 -11.83 -0.01
N THR A 519 16.91 -10.81 0.84
CA THR A 519 15.72 -10.17 1.40
C THR A 519 15.55 -8.78 0.82
N ALA A 520 14.36 -8.47 0.30
CA ALA A 520 14.01 -7.12 -0.09
C ALA A 520 12.56 -6.81 0.30
N MET A 521 12.30 -5.55 0.67
CA MET A 521 10.94 -5.04 0.73
C MET A 521 10.41 -4.84 -0.71
N ILE A 522 9.12 -5.07 -0.94
CA ILE A 522 8.48 -4.78 -2.23
C ILE A 522 8.36 -3.25 -2.37
N CYS A 523 8.38 -2.69 -3.59
CA CYS A 523 8.05 -1.28 -3.81
C CYS A 523 6.57 -1.00 -4.16
N THR A 524 6.20 0.27 -4.02
CA THR A 524 4.97 0.86 -4.55
C THR A 524 5.36 1.93 -5.57
N ARG A 525 4.96 1.76 -6.84
CA ARG A 525 5.07 2.80 -7.88
C ARG A 525 4.04 3.90 -7.59
N THR A 526 4.46 5.03 -7.03
CA THR A 526 3.55 6.09 -6.54
C THR A 526 3.19 7.08 -7.65
N ALA A 527 1.93 7.08 -8.07
CA ALA A 527 1.41 7.95 -9.13
C ALA A 527 0.68 9.20 -8.63
N LEU A 528 0.85 10.32 -9.34
CA LEU A 528 0.29 11.63 -9.02
C LEU A 528 -1.25 11.63 -9.05
N GLN A 529 -1.85 11.57 -7.87
CA GLN A 529 -3.29 11.73 -7.67
C GLN A 529 -3.71 13.20 -7.82
N ILE A 530 -5.02 13.46 -7.92
CA ILE A 530 -5.58 14.78 -8.25
C ILE A 530 -5.02 15.94 -7.39
N ARG A 531 -4.86 15.72 -6.06
CA ARG A 531 -4.29 16.72 -5.14
C ARG A 531 -2.78 16.90 -5.25
N SER A 532 -2.02 15.83 -5.48
CA SER A 532 -0.57 15.90 -5.63
C SER A 532 -0.18 16.49 -6.98
N ALA A 533 -0.89 16.15 -8.06
CA ALA A 533 -0.66 16.72 -9.38
C ALA A 533 -0.83 18.25 -9.38
N LEU A 534 -1.86 18.77 -8.71
CA LEU A 534 -2.02 20.20 -8.48
C LEU A 534 -0.91 20.79 -7.61
N ARG A 535 -0.45 20.10 -6.54
CA ARG A 535 0.61 20.60 -5.67
C ARG A 535 1.95 20.70 -6.40
N GLU A 536 2.33 19.72 -7.23
CA GLU A 536 3.58 19.78 -7.99
C GLU A 536 3.51 20.81 -9.13
N ALA A 537 2.39 20.91 -9.87
CA ALA A 537 2.20 21.98 -10.85
C ALA A 537 2.26 23.36 -10.20
N ALA A 538 1.58 23.56 -9.07
CA ALA A 538 1.60 24.84 -8.35
C ALA A 538 2.99 25.20 -7.79
N ARG A 539 3.81 24.22 -7.38
CA ARG A 539 5.22 24.45 -7.01
C ARG A 539 6.07 24.83 -8.21
N ALA A 540 5.93 24.12 -9.33
CA ALA A 540 6.63 24.41 -10.58
C ALA A 540 6.31 25.83 -11.11
N HIS A 541 5.06 26.28 -10.95
CA HIS A 541 4.58 27.64 -11.23
C HIS A 541 4.88 28.67 -10.12
N GLY A 542 5.57 28.28 -9.04
CA GLY A 542 6.11 29.20 -8.03
C GLY A 542 5.14 29.67 -6.93
N LEU A 543 4.01 28.99 -6.69
CA LEU A 543 3.03 29.40 -5.67
C LEU A 543 3.54 29.13 -4.25
N SER A 544 3.11 29.97 -3.29
CA SER A 544 3.47 29.80 -1.88
C SER A 544 2.88 28.51 -1.29
N PRO A 545 3.51 27.88 -0.27
CA PRO A 545 2.96 26.72 0.41
C PRO A 545 1.53 26.93 0.95
N GLY A 546 1.18 28.17 1.34
CA GLY A 546 -0.15 28.54 1.80
C GLY A 546 -1.20 28.53 0.69
N ASP A 547 -0.88 29.07 -0.48
CA ASP A 547 -1.76 29.04 -1.66
C ASP A 547 -1.94 27.61 -2.18
N VAL A 548 -0.82 26.87 -2.27
CA VAL A 548 -0.76 25.46 -2.67
C VAL A 548 -1.70 24.60 -1.82
N ASP A 549 -1.71 24.78 -0.50
CA ASP A 549 -2.60 24.03 0.38
C ASP A 549 -4.05 24.55 0.37
N ARG A 550 -4.25 25.89 0.30
CA ARG A 550 -5.59 26.50 0.18
C ARG A 550 -6.33 25.98 -1.05
N LEU A 551 -5.63 25.84 -2.20
CA LEU A 551 -6.16 25.19 -3.39
C LEU A 551 -6.38 23.69 -3.20
N SER A 552 -5.35 22.95 -2.75
CA SER A 552 -5.41 21.48 -2.68
C SER A 552 -6.56 20.97 -1.80
N ARG A 553 -6.92 21.72 -0.74
CA ARG A 553 -8.10 21.41 0.10
C ARG A 553 -9.45 21.51 -0.63
N ARG A 554 -9.58 22.30 -1.70
CA ARG A 554 -10.83 22.43 -2.48
C ARG A 554 -11.15 21.19 -3.32
N LEU A 555 -10.12 20.45 -3.76
CA LEU A 555 -10.24 19.18 -4.48
C LEU A 555 -10.56 17.99 -3.55
N PRO A 556 -11.17 16.89 -4.05
CA PRO A 556 -11.34 15.66 -3.27
C PRO A 556 -10.01 14.91 -3.03
N HIS A 557 -9.97 13.98 -2.07
CA HIS A 557 -8.76 13.17 -1.80
C HIS A 557 -8.49 12.09 -2.87
N ARG A 558 -9.55 11.53 -3.45
CA ARG A 558 -9.54 10.57 -4.56
C ARG A 558 -10.71 10.93 -5.48
N THR A 559 -10.65 10.50 -6.74
CA THR A 559 -11.81 10.50 -7.66
C THR A 559 -12.26 9.07 -7.87
N ASP A 560 -13.56 8.80 -7.73
CA ASP A 560 -14.11 7.47 -7.92
C ASP A 560 -14.00 7.09 -9.41
N GLY A 561 -13.31 5.99 -9.71
CA GLY A 561 -12.96 5.60 -11.09
C GLY A 561 -14.16 5.29 -12.00
N THR A 562 -15.35 5.22 -11.43
CA THR A 562 -16.65 5.11 -12.12
C THR A 562 -17.17 6.43 -12.68
N SER A 563 -16.42 7.53 -12.59
CA SER A 563 -16.80 8.85 -13.12
C SER A 563 -15.65 9.51 -13.88
N GLY A 564 -15.59 9.28 -15.19
CA GLY A 564 -14.62 9.89 -16.10
C GLY A 564 -14.96 11.35 -16.46
N GLY A 565 -15.32 12.18 -15.47
CA GLY A 565 -15.94 13.50 -15.71
C GLY A 565 -15.94 14.43 -14.50
N ASP A 566 -14.79 14.57 -13.83
CA ASP A 566 -14.45 15.79 -13.08
C ASP A 566 -12.94 16.09 -13.30
N SER A 567 -12.62 17.14 -14.07
CA SER A 567 -11.26 17.62 -14.26
C SER A 567 -10.81 18.55 -13.14
N ILE A 568 -9.48 18.78 -13.03
CA ILE A 568 -8.93 19.73 -12.06
C ILE A 568 -9.41 21.16 -12.35
N ALA A 569 -9.64 21.50 -13.62
CA ALA A 569 -10.17 22.81 -14.02
C ALA A 569 -11.64 22.97 -13.64
N GLU A 570 -12.50 21.98 -13.92
CA GLU A 570 -13.93 22.01 -13.54
C GLU A 570 -14.11 22.18 -12.02
N LEU A 571 -13.36 21.42 -11.22
CA LEU A 571 -13.48 21.40 -9.76
C LEU A 571 -12.98 22.69 -9.06
N LEU A 572 -12.26 23.55 -9.78
CA LEU A 572 -11.75 24.84 -9.27
C LEU A 572 -12.32 26.05 -10.03
N SER A 573 -13.11 25.83 -11.09
CA SER A 573 -13.71 26.89 -11.90
C SER A 573 -14.64 27.75 -11.04
N GLY A 574 -14.33 29.04 -10.93
CA GLY A 574 -15.06 29.99 -10.09
C GLY A 574 -14.88 29.82 -8.57
N ASP A 575 -13.96 28.97 -8.07
CA ASP A 575 -13.69 28.89 -6.63
C ASP A 575 -12.90 30.14 -6.16
N PRO A 576 -13.35 30.85 -5.10
CA PRO A 576 -12.66 32.03 -4.58
C PRO A 576 -11.19 31.80 -4.22
N ALA A 577 -10.79 30.59 -3.83
CA ALA A 577 -9.41 30.27 -3.49
C ALA A 577 -8.45 30.36 -4.69
N LEU A 578 -8.96 30.12 -5.91
CA LEU A 578 -8.25 30.31 -7.19
C LEU A 578 -8.35 31.75 -7.68
N ALA A 579 -9.51 32.41 -7.46
CA ALA A 579 -9.71 33.82 -7.79
C ALA A 579 -8.71 34.74 -7.04
N ALA A 580 -8.44 34.42 -5.77
CA ALA A 580 -7.56 35.18 -4.88
C ALA A 580 -6.05 34.99 -5.09
N ILE A 581 -5.61 34.21 -6.08
CA ILE A 581 -4.18 34.01 -6.38
C ILE A 581 -3.68 35.11 -7.31
N SER A 582 -2.55 35.72 -6.95
CA SER A 582 -1.85 36.79 -7.66
C SER A 582 -1.19 36.32 -8.97
N MET A 583 -2.00 35.83 -9.92
CA MET A 583 -1.58 35.34 -11.22
C MET A 583 -2.57 35.81 -12.32
N SER A 584 -2.07 36.00 -13.54
CA SER A 584 -2.91 36.31 -14.69
C SER A 584 -3.91 35.17 -14.97
N PRO A 585 -5.07 35.45 -15.60
CA PRO A 585 -6.01 34.39 -16.00
C PRO A 585 -5.37 33.33 -16.91
N ALA A 586 -4.42 33.72 -17.76
CA ALA A 586 -3.66 32.82 -18.62
C ALA A 586 -2.81 31.83 -17.80
N LYS A 587 -1.93 32.33 -16.90
CA LYS A 587 -1.09 31.47 -16.06
C LYS A 587 -1.91 30.58 -15.10
N ARG A 588 -3.09 31.03 -14.67
CA ARG A 588 -4.01 30.19 -13.86
C ARG A 588 -4.63 29.06 -14.67
N ARG A 589 -4.95 29.26 -15.95
CA ARG A 589 -5.41 28.19 -16.84
C ARG A 589 -4.29 27.19 -17.11
N GLU A 590 -3.10 27.68 -17.47
CA GLU A 590 -1.88 26.91 -17.70
C GLU A 590 -1.57 25.96 -16.52
N LEU A 591 -1.55 26.48 -15.29
CA LEU A 591 -1.37 25.69 -14.06
C LEU A 591 -2.40 24.54 -13.90
N LEU A 592 -3.65 24.75 -14.32
CA LEU A 592 -4.70 23.74 -14.22
C LEU A 592 -4.59 22.68 -15.32
N GLU A 593 -4.21 23.09 -16.54
CA GLU A 593 -3.90 22.18 -17.66
C GLU A 593 -2.68 21.31 -17.35
N ASP A 594 -1.62 21.90 -16.78
CA ASP A 594 -0.42 21.19 -16.31
C ASP A 594 -0.73 20.22 -15.18
N ALA A 595 -1.48 20.64 -14.16
CA ALA A 595 -1.94 19.76 -13.09
C ALA A 595 -2.75 18.57 -13.64
N GLN A 596 -3.57 18.80 -14.68
CA GLN A 596 -4.37 17.76 -15.32
C GLN A 596 -3.55 16.86 -16.26
N TRP A 597 -2.42 17.35 -16.81
CA TRP A 597 -1.46 16.56 -17.60
C TRP A 597 -0.47 15.75 -16.74
N LEU A 598 -0.19 16.20 -15.52
CA LEU A 598 0.60 15.47 -14.52
C LEU A 598 -0.20 14.35 -13.82
N ARG A 599 -1.52 14.47 -13.74
CA ARG A 599 -2.42 13.49 -13.11
C ARG A 599 -2.25 12.09 -13.72
N GLY A 600 -1.91 11.12 -12.88
CA GLY A 600 -1.72 9.71 -13.25
C GLY A 600 -0.26 9.29 -13.53
N ARG A 601 0.67 10.22 -13.75
CA ARG A 601 2.10 9.90 -13.97
C ARG A 601 2.77 9.37 -12.69
N PRO A 602 3.65 8.35 -12.75
CA PRO A 602 4.47 7.97 -11.60
C PRO A 602 5.51 9.05 -11.27
N HIS A 603 5.73 9.25 -9.98
CA HIS A 603 6.70 10.23 -9.45
C HIS A 603 7.91 9.55 -8.82
N HIS A 604 7.72 8.47 -8.06
CA HIS A 604 8.78 7.77 -7.36
C HIS A 604 8.34 6.35 -6.97
N ARG A 605 9.32 5.48 -6.70
CA ARG A 605 9.11 4.22 -5.97
C ARG A 605 9.19 4.50 -4.47
N SER A 606 8.28 3.92 -3.70
CA SER A 606 8.25 3.98 -2.23
C SER A 606 8.18 2.57 -1.64
N ILE A 607 8.45 2.40 -0.35
CA ILE A 607 8.43 1.07 0.30
C ILE A 607 6.97 0.58 0.40
N HIS A 608 6.67 -0.68 0.05
CA HIS A 608 5.35 -1.28 0.29
C HIS A 608 5.07 -1.31 1.81
N PRO A 609 3.87 -0.93 2.28
CA PRO A 609 3.58 -0.80 3.71
C PRO A 609 3.76 -2.11 4.49
N GLY A 610 3.66 -3.27 3.85
CA GLY A 610 3.96 -4.57 4.47
C GLY A 610 4.95 -5.47 3.73
N GLY A 611 5.07 -5.31 2.41
CA GLY A 611 5.48 -6.42 1.56
C GLY A 611 6.96 -6.71 1.63
N ILE A 612 7.33 -7.95 1.96
CA ILE A 612 8.71 -8.44 1.96
C ILE A 612 8.79 -9.76 1.17
N CYS A 613 9.89 -9.95 0.44
CA CYS A 613 10.23 -11.19 -0.25
C CYS A 613 11.57 -11.71 0.25
N ILE A 614 11.68 -13.04 0.33
CA ILE A 614 12.88 -13.76 0.76
C ILE A 614 13.18 -14.81 -0.31
N ALA A 615 14.36 -14.74 -0.92
CA ALA A 615 14.77 -15.59 -2.02
C ALA A 615 15.63 -16.80 -1.59
N ASP A 616 15.69 -17.82 -2.45
CA ASP A 616 16.55 -19.00 -2.33
C ASP A 616 18.03 -18.73 -2.69
N ARG A 617 18.28 -17.64 -3.44
CA ARG A 617 19.58 -17.12 -3.91
C ARG A 617 19.61 -15.58 -3.74
N PRO A 618 20.70 -14.87 -4.06
CA PRO A 618 20.70 -13.40 -4.06
C PRO A 618 19.55 -12.83 -4.89
N ILE A 619 18.78 -11.91 -4.31
CA ILE A 619 17.53 -11.41 -4.90
C ILE A 619 17.77 -10.52 -6.13
N ASP A 620 18.97 -9.93 -6.22
CA ASP A 620 19.46 -9.16 -7.36
C ASP A 620 19.70 -10.00 -8.64
N GLN A 621 19.65 -11.33 -8.55
CA GLN A 621 19.61 -12.23 -9.71
C GLN A 621 18.17 -12.33 -10.26
N ILE A 622 17.15 -12.17 -9.40
CA ILE A 622 15.73 -12.39 -9.76
C ILE A 622 15.06 -11.09 -10.24
N THR A 623 15.35 -9.98 -9.57
CA THR A 623 14.81 -8.63 -9.86
C THR A 623 15.85 -7.58 -9.49
N ALA A 624 15.91 -6.46 -10.23
CA ALA A 624 16.68 -5.30 -9.77
C ALA A 624 16.14 -4.78 -8.43
N VAL A 625 17.07 -4.31 -7.58
CA VAL A 625 16.80 -3.68 -6.27
C VAL A 625 17.43 -2.28 -6.18
N GLU A 626 16.95 -1.47 -5.25
CA GLU A 626 17.48 -0.13 -4.98
C GLU A 626 17.39 0.22 -3.49
N ARG A 627 18.12 1.25 -3.06
CA ARG A 627 18.09 1.70 -1.68
C ARG A 627 17.03 2.79 -1.48
N ALA A 628 15.99 2.51 -0.69
CA ALA A 628 15.01 3.50 -0.29
C ALA A 628 15.63 4.55 0.65
N ALA A 629 14.99 5.72 0.79
CA ALA A 629 15.49 6.84 1.61
C ALA A 629 15.72 6.54 3.11
N ARG A 630 15.21 5.42 3.63
CA ARG A 630 15.49 4.91 4.99
C ARG A 630 16.68 3.92 5.06
N GLY A 631 17.44 3.74 3.98
CA GLY A 631 18.53 2.76 3.88
C GLY A 631 18.09 1.33 3.55
N ILE A 632 16.81 0.99 3.76
CA ILE A 632 16.21 -0.33 3.44
C ILE A 632 16.26 -0.62 1.94
N ILE A 633 16.55 -1.87 1.59
CA ILE A 633 16.57 -2.37 0.20
C ILE A 633 15.15 -2.64 -0.27
N ILE A 634 14.77 -2.16 -1.46
CA ILE A 634 13.49 -2.45 -2.11
C ILE A 634 13.68 -3.06 -3.50
N THR A 635 12.75 -3.92 -3.93
CA THR A 635 12.65 -4.36 -5.33
C THR A 635 12.21 -3.21 -6.22
N GLN A 636 12.71 -3.11 -7.45
CA GLN A 636 12.16 -2.16 -8.43
C GLN A 636 10.80 -2.64 -8.99
N PHE A 637 10.52 -3.94 -8.88
CA PHE A 637 9.23 -4.53 -9.23
C PHE A 637 8.19 -4.20 -8.14
N ASP A 638 6.96 -3.90 -8.54
CA ASP A 638 5.82 -3.74 -7.62
C ASP A 638 5.15 -5.09 -7.27
N MET A 639 4.16 -5.05 -6.37
CA MET A 639 3.42 -6.24 -5.91
C MET A 639 2.85 -7.09 -7.06
N TYR A 640 2.38 -6.49 -8.15
CA TYR A 640 1.81 -7.21 -9.30
C TYR A 640 2.87 -7.74 -10.29
N SER A 641 4.13 -7.33 -10.10
CA SER A 641 5.26 -7.67 -10.95
C SER A 641 6.20 -8.66 -10.26
N ILE A 642 6.27 -8.64 -8.92
CA ILE A 642 7.06 -9.59 -8.13
C ILE A 642 6.43 -11.00 -8.11
N GLU A 643 5.09 -11.10 -8.09
CA GLU A 643 4.36 -12.39 -8.16
C GLU A 643 4.73 -13.19 -9.43
N GLU A 644 4.87 -12.51 -10.58
CA GLU A 644 5.27 -13.11 -11.87
C GLU A 644 6.74 -13.56 -11.90
N THR A 645 7.56 -13.21 -10.89
CA THR A 645 8.92 -13.76 -10.76
C THR A 645 8.94 -15.18 -10.18
N GLY A 646 7.84 -15.58 -9.52
CA GLY A 646 7.75 -16.78 -8.69
C GLY A 646 8.01 -16.54 -7.20
N LEU A 647 8.53 -15.37 -6.79
CA LEU A 647 8.77 -15.06 -5.38
C LEU A 647 7.48 -14.99 -4.56
N ILE A 648 7.50 -15.61 -3.37
CA ILE A 648 6.41 -15.50 -2.39
C ILE A 648 6.53 -14.16 -1.64
N LYS A 649 5.39 -13.47 -1.49
CA LYS A 649 5.21 -12.29 -0.63
C LYS A 649 4.85 -12.71 0.80
N ILE A 650 5.37 -11.99 1.78
CA ILE A 650 4.83 -11.91 3.14
C ILE A 650 4.50 -10.44 3.41
N ASP A 651 3.34 -10.10 4.01
CA ASP A 651 2.99 -8.72 4.36
C ASP A 651 3.14 -8.48 5.88
N LEU A 652 4.17 -7.73 6.28
CA LEU A 652 4.52 -7.35 7.65
C LEU A 652 4.04 -5.91 7.95
N LEU A 653 2.78 -5.77 8.35
CA LEU A 653 2.06 -4.49 8.36
C LEU A 653 2.04 -3.82 9.74
N GLY A 654 2.38 -2.53 9.79
CA GLY A 654 2.32 -1.74 11.02
C GLY A 654 0.88 -1.33 11.36
N ASN A 655 0.29 -1.93 12.41
CA ASN A 655 -1.11 -1.78 12.75
C ASN A 655 -1.29 -1.06 14.10
N ARG A 656 -2.00 0.09 14.08
CA ARG A 656 -2.20 0.93 15.28
C ARG A 656 -3.04 0.25 16.36
N CYS A 657 -3.99 -0.61 16.02
CA CYS A 657 -4.80 -1.38 16.98
C CYS A 657 -3.95 -2.43 17.71
N VAL A 658 -3.15 -3.19 16.97
CA VAL A 658 -2.20 -4.16 17.55
C VAL A 658 -1.19 -3.46 18.47
N SER A 659 -0.78 -2.25 18.10
CA SER A 659 0.09 -1.40 18.93
C SER A 659 -0.61 -0.91 20.21
N GLU A 660 -1.85 -0.40 20.07
CA GLU A 660 -2.72 0.03 21.16
C GLU A 660 -2.92 -1.10 22.18
N ILE A 661 -3.38 -2.27 21.74
CA ILE A 661 -3.62 -3.45 22.58
C ILE A 661 -2.37 -3.86 23.37
N GLY A 662 -1.21 -3.90 22.71
CA GLY A 662 0.08 -4.18 23.37
C GLY A 662 0.39 -3.15 24.47
N THR A 663 0.30 -1.86 24.16
CA THR A 663 0.55 -0.78 25.12
C THR A 663 -0.46 -0.74 26.27
N VAL A 664 -1.73 -1.07 26.03
CA VAL A 664 -2.73 -1.17 27.11
C VAL A 664 -2.37 -2.29 28.09
N ARG A 665 -2.03 -3.48 27.58
CA ARG A 665 -1.52 -4.59 28.41
C ARG A 665 -0.29 -4.16 29.21
N ASP A 666 0.67 -3.50 28.57
CA ASP A 666 1.93 -3.12 29.21
C ASP A 666 1.72 -2.00 30.27
N LEU A 667 0.75 -1.10 30.07
CA LEU A 667 0.29 -0.13 31.09
C LEU A 667 -0.45 -0.81 32.25
N ILE A 668 -1.32 -1.79 31.98
CA ILE A 668 -2.00 -2.58 33.02
C ILE A 668 -0.98 -3.34 33.87
N GLU A 669 0.05 -3.93 33.25
CA GLU A 669 1.13 -4.63 33.94
C GLU A 669 1.95 -3.68 34.83
N GLN A 670 2.35 -2.52 34.30
CA GLN A 670 3.05 -1.47 35.06
C GLN A 670 2.23 -0.99 36.29
N ARG A 671 0.90 -0.93 36.18
CA ARG A 671 0.01 -0.45 37.24
C ARG A 671 -0.37 -1.52 38.28
N SER A 672 -0.45 -2.79 37.88
CA SER A 672 -1.02 -3.86 38.69
C SER A 672 -0.07 -5.00 39.05
N GLY A 673 1.14 -5.02 38.47
CA GLY A 673 2.08 -6.14 38.55
C GLY A 673 1.60 -7.42 37.83
N LYS A 674 0.52 -7.34 37.02
CA LYS A 674 -0.08 -8.49 36.34
C LYS A 674 -0.23 -8.21 34.84
N ARG A 675 0.45 -9.02 34.02
CA ARG A 675 0.33 -9.00 32.56
C ARG A 675 -1.05 -9.54 32.15
N LEU A 676 -1.82 -8.75 31.41
CA LEU A 676 -3.11 -9.18 30.87
C LEU A 676 -2.91 -10.15 29.70
N ASP A 677 -3.53 -11.33 29.76
CA ASP A 677 -3.66 -12.20 28.59
C ASP A 677 -4.77 -11.68 27.67
N ILE A 678 -4.36 -11.16 26.51
CA ILE A 678 -5.25 -10.65 25.47
C ILE A 678 -6.05 -11.78 24.80
N ALA A 679 -5.49 -13.00 24.71
CA ALA A 679 -6.17 -14.12 24.11
C ALA A 679 -7.37 -14.56 24.97
N ALA A 680 -7.20 -14.58 26.29
CA ALA A 680 -8.21 -14.99 27.27
C ALA A 680 -9.31 -13.94 27.58
N ILE A 681 -9.33 -12.77 26.90
CA ILE A 681 -10.43 -11.79 27.02
C ILE A 681 -11.75 -12.46 26.59
N PRO A 682 -12.79 -12.47 27.44
CA PRO A 682 -14.01 -13.24 27.18
C PRO A 682 -14.84 -12.67 26.03
N GLU A 683 -15.34 -13.54 25.15
CA GLU A 683 -16.19 -13.17 23.99
C GLU A 683 -17.61 -12.70 24.37
N HIS A 684 -17.99 -12.86 25.64
CA HIS A 684 -19.25 -12.40 26.22
C HIS A 684 -18.96 -11.50 27.44
N CYS A 685 -19.45 -10.26 27.41
CA CYS A 685 -19.36 -9.33 28.54
C CYS A 685 -20.46 -8.26 28.45
N ASP A 686 -21.42 -8.28 29.37
CA ASP A 686 -22.54 -7.33 29.44
C ASP A 686 -22.12 -5.86 29.46
N ARG A 687 -20.99 -5.54 30.10
CA ARG A 687 -20.48 -4.17 30.19
C ARG A 687 -20.00 -3.69 28.81
N THR A 688 -19.35 -4.57 28.05
CA THR A 688 -18.87 -4.29 26.68
C THR A 688 -20.04 -4.28 25.69
N ALA A 689 -20.99 -5.22 25.83
CA ALA A 689 -22.26 -5.25 25.09
C ALA A 689 -23.00 -3.90 25.19
N ARG A 690 -23.13 -3.34 26.40
CA ARG A 690 -23.78 -2.02 26.61
C ARG A 690 -23.05 -0.87 25.91
N LEU A 691 -21.72 -0.93 25.73
CA LEU A 691 -20.95 0.06 24.98
C LEU A 691 -21.23 -0.05 23.47
N LEU A 692 -21.25 -1.28 22.92
CA LEU A 692 -21.60 -1.53 21.52
C LEU A 692 -23.05 -1.13 21.20
N GLN A 693 -24.00 -1.51 22.04
CA GLN A 693 -25.44 -1.26 21.88
C GLN A 693 -25.82 0.23 21.91
N ARG A 694 -24.94 1.10 22.40
CA ARG A 694 -25.08 2.57 22.38
C ARG A 694 -24.36 3.23 21.20
N GLY A 695 -23.43 2.52 20.55
CA GLY A 695 -22.52 3.11 19.56
C GLY A 695 -21.43 3.99 20.19
N ASP A 696 -21.09 3.75 21.46
CA ASP A 696 -20.07 4.47 22.25
C ASP A 696 -18.64 3.98 21.89
N THR A 697 -18.40 3.67 20.61
CA THR A 697 -17.20 2.97 20.09
C THR A 697 -16.17 3.87 19.42
N LEU A 698 -16.15 5.18 19.73
CA LEU A 698 -15.05 6.07 19.31
C LEU A 698 -13.71 5.51 19.82
N GLY A 699 -12.71 5.43 18.94
CA GLY A 699 -11.41 4.81 19.22
C GLY A 699 -11.35 3.28 19.08
N CYS A 700 -12.48 2.56 19.21
CA CYS A 700 -12.47 1.09 19.11
C CYS A 700 -12.25 0.63 17.67
N PHE A 701 -11.16 -0.08 17.40
CA PHE A 701 -10.76 -0.55 16.07
C PHE A 701 -11.91 -1.18 15.25
N GLN A 702 -12.05 -0.78 13.98
CA GLN A 702 -13.17 -1.11 13.06
C GLN A 702 -14.57 -0.62 13.49
N LEU A 703 -14.80 -0.23 14.74
CA LEU A 703 -16.12 0.05 15.30
C LEU A 703 -16.50 1.54 15.35
N GLU A 704 -15.58 2.45 15.05
CA GLU A 704 -15.76 3.91 15.27
C GLU A 704 -16.59 4.63 14.19
N SER A 705 -16.76 4.02 13.00
CA SER A 705 -17.36 4.73 11.86
C SER A 705 -18.83 5.06 12.16
N PRO A 706 -19.37 6.23 11.76
CA PRO A 706 -20.77 6.56 12.00
C PRO A 706 -21.76 5.50 11.50
N ALA A 707 -21.46 4.89 10.35
CA ALA A 707 -22.27 3.84 9.77
C ALA A 707 -22.17 2.53 10.58
N MET A 708 -20.99 2.22 11.12
CA MET A 708 -20.77 1.06 12.00
C MET A 708 -21.41 1.25 13.37
N ARG A 709 -21.22 2.41 14.00
CA ARG A 709 -21.89 2.81 15.25
C ARG A 709 -23.41 2.70 15.12
N SER A 710 -23.96 3.24 14.03
CA SER A 710 -25.37 3.07 13.67
C SER A 710 -25.76 1.59 13.50
N LEU A 711 -24.92 0.76 12.86
CA LEU A 711 -25.19 -0.68 12.70
C LEU A 711 -25.19 -1.43 14.03
N LEU A 712 -24.18 -1.23 14.90
CA LEU A 712 -24.07 -1.89 16.21
C LEU A 712 -25.32 -1.63 17.07
N VAL A 713 -25.80 -0.38 17.08
CA VAL A 713 -27.09 0.00 17.67
C VAL A 713 -28.23 -0.75 16.96
N GLN A 714 -28.33 -0.65 15.62
CA GLN A 714 -29.41 -1.25 14.81
C GLN A 714 -29.54 -2.78 14.97
N MET A 715 -28.46 -3.50 15.25
CA MET A 715 -28.49 -4.96 15.50
C MET A 715 -28.49 -5.33 17.00
N LYS A 716 -28.27 -4.38 17.91
CA LYS A 716 -28.06 -4.59 19.37
C LYS A 716 -26.86 -5.51 19.71
N ALA A 717 -25.77 -5.43 18.94
CA ALA A 717 -24.60 -6.31 19.06
C ALA A 717 -24.11 -6.48 20.51
N GLY A 718 -24.10 -7.71 21.04
CA GLY A 718 -23.84 -8.00 22.45
C GLY A 718 -22.66 -8.93 22.76
N ASN A 719 -21.93 -9.40 21.75
CA ASN A 719 -20.83 -10.36 21.91
C ASN A 719 -19.82 -10.27 20.74
N ALA A 720 -18.72 -11.01 20.84
CA ALA A 720 -17.67 -11.04 19.82
C ALA A 720 -18.18 -11.58 18.46
N GLN A 721 -18.98 -12.65 18.44
CA GLN A 721 -19.57 -13.21 17.21
C GLN A 721 -20.46 -12.21 16.46
N GLU A 722 -21.23 -11.38 17.18
CA GLU A 722 -22.03 -10.29 16.59
C GLU A 722 -21.16 -9.11 16.14
N THR A 723 -20.01 -8.90 16.77
CA THR A 723 -18.99 -7.93 16.33
C THR A 723 -18.34 -8.38 15.01
N ILE A 724 -18.04 -9.68 14.87
CA ILE A 724 -17.56 -10.31 13.62
C ILE A 724 -18.59 -10.14 12.49
N GLN A 725 -19.87 -10.37 12.78
CA GLN A 725 -20.96 -10.14 11.81
C GLN A 725 -21.07 -8.67 11.39
N ALA A 726 -20.93 -7.72 12.32
CA ALA A 726 -20.97 -6.28 12.00
C ALA A 726 -19.83 -5.87 11.03
N VAL A 727 -18.60 -6.36 11.26
CA VAL A 727 -17.41 -6.11 10.40
C VAL A 727 -17.59 -6.69 8.99
N ALA A 728 -18.32 -7.79 8.85
CA ALA A 728 -18.71 -8.31 7.53
C ALA A 728 -19.81 -7.46 6.87
N LEU A 729 -20.83 -7.05 7.63
CA LEU A 729 -22.06 -6.46 7.09
C LEU A 729 -21.94 -4.98 6.66
N ILE A 730 -21.02 -4.19 7.23
CA ILE A 730 -20.99 -2.72 7.05
C ILE A 730 -20.43 -2.24 5.69
N ARG A 731 -21.09 -2.60 4.59
CA ARG A 731 -20.65 -2.36 3.21
C ARG A 731 -21.70 -1.65 2.35
N PRO A 732 -21.31 -0.98 1.24
CA PRO A 732 -22.25 -0.30 0.34
C PRO A 732 -23.35 -1.21 -0.22
N GLY A 733 -23.02 -2.45 -0.58
CA GLY A 733 -23.95 -3.42 -1.19
C GLY A 733 -25.07 -3.93 -0.26
N PRO A 734 -24.75 -4.58 0.87
CA PRO A 734 -25.73 -5.04 1.86
C PRO A 734 -26.64 -3.93 2.39
N SER A 735 -26.16 -2.68 2.37
CA SER A 735 -26.92 -1.48 2.77
C SER A 735 -27.93 -1.02 1.71
N ALA A 736 -27.78 -1.41 0.44
CA ALA A 736 -28.65 -1.01 -0.66
C ALA A 736 -29.78 -2.02 -0.93
N GLY A 737 -29.54 -3.32 -0.75
CA GLY A 737 -30.49 -4.40 -1.05
C GLY A 737 -31.48 -4.75 0.08
N GLY A 738 -31.65 -3.91 1.10
CA GLY A 738 -32.51 -4.19 2.28
C GLY A 738 -32.00 -5.29 3.23
N LEU A 739 -31.04 -6.12 2.78
CA LEU A 739 -30.40 -7.20 3.51
C LEU A 739 -29.93 -6.80 4.91
N LYS A 740 -29.32 -5.61 5.05
CA LYS A 740 -28.89 -5.06 6.35
C LYS A 740 -30.06 -4.89 7.33
N ASP A 741 -31.21 -4.38 6.88
CA ASP A 741 -32.36 -4.17 7.77
C ASP A 741 -33.03 -5.50 8.14
N ALA A 742 -33.11 -6.46 7.21
CA ALA A 742 -33.56 -7.82 7.51
C ALA A 742 -32.65 -8.49 8.55
N PHE A 743 -31.33 -8.42 8.37
CA PHE A 743 -30.36 -8.91 9.36
C PHE A 743 -30.57 -8.25 10.74
N CYS A 744 -30.71 -6.93 10.80
CA CYS A 744 -30.95 -6.21 12.06
C CYS A 744 -32.30 -6.57 12.74
N ARG A 745 -33.37 -6.79 11.96
CA ARG A 745 -34.66 -7.27 12.51
C ARG A 745 -34.53 -8.69 13.06
N ARG A 746 -33.92 -9.61 12.31
CA ARG A 746 -33.72 -11.02 12.72
C ARG A 746 -32.78 -11.17 13.91
N ALA A 747 -31.72 -10.35 13.99
CA ALA A 747 -30.84 -10.29 15.16
C ALA A 747 -31.60 -9.90 16.45
N ARG A 748 -32.65 -9.09 16.31
CA ARG A 748 -33.53 -8.63 17.40
C ARG A 748 -34.77 -9.49 17.65
N GLY A 749 -34.99 -10.57 16.88
CA GLY A 749 -36.21 -11.38 16.96
C GLY A 749 -37.46 -10.70 16.39
N LEU A 750 -37.32 -9.61 15.62
CA LEU A 750 -38.44 -8.90 14.97
C LEU A 750 -38.84 -9.51 13.61
N GLU A 751 -38.08 -10.51 13.14
CA GLU A 751 -38.30 -11.25 11.90
C GLU A 751 -37.71 -12.65 12.09
N ALA A 752 -38.36 -13.70 11.58
CA ALA A 752 -37.86 -15.06 11.70
C ALA A 752 -36.56 -15.24 10.88
N PRO A 753 -35.51 -15.89 11.44
CA PRO A 753 -34.26 -16.14 10.73
C PRO A 753 -34.39 -17.35 9.80
N ASP A 754 -35.36 -17.34 8.89
CA ASP A 754 -35.65 -18.51 8.06
C ASP A 754 -34.63 -18.64 6.92
N PRO A 755 -34.13 -19.87 6.66
CA PRO A 755 -33.20 -20.12 5.59
C PRO A 755 -33.95 -20.19 4.25
N PRO A 756 -33.31 -19.84 3.12
CA PRO A 756 -33.98 -19.83 1.83
C PRO A 756 -34.33 -21.23 1.27
N HIS A 757 -33.86 -22.32 1.89
CA HIS A 757 -34.20 -23.70 1.54
C HIS A 757 -33.98 -24.62 2.76
N PRO A 758 -34.79 -25.67 3.02
CA PRO A 758 -34.68 -26.53 4.20
C PRO A 758 -33.31 -27.20 4.42
N ALA A 759 -32.60 -27.62 3.36
CA ALA A 759 -31.26 -28.19 3.52
C ALA A 759 -30.25 -27.20 4.15
N LEU A 760 -30.50 -25.89 4.03
CA LEU A 760 -29.70 -24.82 4.61
C LEU A 760 -30.09 -24.50 6.06
N ALA A 761 -30.93 -25.32 6.71
CA ALA A 761 -31.25 -25.21 8.13
C ALA A 761 -30.00 -25.26 9.03
N SER A 762 -28.94 -25.95 8.59
CA SER A 762 -27.61 -25.96 9.22
C SER A 762 -26.94 -24.57 9.31
N LEU A 763 -27.24 -23.67 8.37
CA LEU A 763 -26.74 -22.29 8.33
C LEU A 763 -27.60 -21.31 9.14
N ARG A 764 -28.88 -21.67 9.40
CA ARG A 764 -29.92 -20.83 10.02
C ARG A 764 -29.43 -20.05 11.25
N GLY A 765 -28.79 -20.76 12.19
CA GLY A 765 -28.34 -20.20 13.46
C GLY A 765 -27.13 -19.26 13.38
N GLN A 766 -26.18 -19.48 12.46
CA GLN A 766 -24.90 -18.75 12.47
C GLN A 766 -24.98 -17.31 11.93
N GLN A 767 -25.95 -17.03 11.05
CA GLN A 767 -26.04 -15.77 10.31
C GLN A 767 -27.48 -15.23 10.21
N ARG A 768 -28.36 -15.65 11.12
CA ARG A 768 -29.78 -15.26 11.14
C ARG A 768 -30.49 -15.58 9.79
N GLY A 769 -30.20 -16.75 9.21
CA GLY A 769 -30.81 -17.20 7.95
C GLY A 769 -30.41 -16.43 6.69
N LEU A 770 -29.25 -15.76 6.67
CA LEU A 770 -28.74 -15.00 5.50
C LEU A 770 -27.33 -15.48 5.12
N LEU A 771 -26.96 -15.36 3.83
CA LEU A 771 -25.62 -15.67 3.33
C LEU A 771 -24.71 -14.43 3.44
N LEU A 772 -23.89 -14.37 4.50
CA LEU A 772 -22.99 -13.25 4.76
C LEU A 772 -21.56 -13.53 4.29
N TYR A 773 -21.08 -14.77 4.40
CA TYR A 773 -19.69 -15.12 4.10
C TYR A 773 -19.48 -15.95 2.84
N GLU A 774 -18.29 -15.79 2.25
CA GLU A 774 -17.79 -16.57 1.12
C GLU A 774 -17.78 -18.07 1.40
N GLU A 775 -17.39 -18.46 2.61
CA GLU A 775 -17.34 -19.84 3.09
C GLU A 775 -18.73 -20.50 3.06
N ASN A 776 -19.83 -19.74 3.14
CA ASN A 776 -21.18 -20.29 3.03
C ASN A 776 -21.65 -20.45 1.59
N LEU A 777 -21.09 -19.69 0.64
CA LEU A 777 -21.28 -19.96 -0.78
C LEU A 777 -20.62 -21.31 -1.12
N MET A 778 -19.42 -21.59 -0.56
CA MET A 778 -18.74 -22.88 -0.71
C MET A 778 -19.54 -24.03 -0.09
N GLU A 779 -20.04 -23.86 1.15
CA GLU A 779 -20.87 -24.86 1.83
C GLU A 779 -22.19 -25.12 1.09
N LEU A 780 -22.85 -24.07 0.58
CA LEU A 780 -24.09 -24.20 -0.20
C LEU A 780 -23.85 -24.92 -1.52
N VAL A 781 -22.79 -24.57 -2.26
CA VAL A 781 -22.43 -25.26 -3.50
C VAL A 781 -22.13 -26.73 -3.24
N ALA A 782 -21.30 -27.05 -2.25
CA ALA A 782 -20.98 -28.42 -1.88
C ALA A 782 -22.23 -29.25 -1.50
N LEU A 783 -23.15 -28.64 -0.73
CA LEU A 783 -24.40 -29.30 -0.32
C LEU A 783 -25.38 -29.52 -1.47
N VAL A 784 -25.48 -28.58 -2.41
CA VAL A 784 -26.47 -28.62 -3.51
C VAL A 784 -25.98 -29.45 -4.70
N THR A 785 -24.68 -29.43 -4.99
CA THR A 785 -24.08 -30.12 -6.15
C THR A 785 -23.40 -31.45 -5.80
N GLY A 786 -23.19 -31.73 -4.51
CA GLY A 786 -22.39 -32.86 -4.03
C GLY A 786 -20.88 -32.66 -4.20
N ALA A 787 -20.44 -31.51 -4.70
CA ALA A 787 -19.04 -31.21 -4.95
C ALA A 787 -18.22 -30.97 -3.67
N SER A 788 -16.89 -31.04 -3.76
CA SER A 788 -16.01 -30.73 -2.64
C SER A 788 -16.01 -29.23 -2.29
N LEU A 789 -15.63 -28.88 -1.05
CA LEU A 789 -15.44 -27.47 -0.65
C LEU A 789 -14.38 -26.75 -1.50
N ALA A 790 -13.38 -27.48 -2.01
CA ALA A 790 -12.41 -26.99 -2.99
C ALA A 790 -13.07 -26.58 -4.31
N ALA A 791 -13.93 -27.43 -4.88
CA ALA A 791 -14.72 -27.10 -6.07
C ALA A 791 -15.70 -25.94 -5.80
N GLY A 792 -16.28 -25.87 -4.60
CA GLY A 792 -17.09 -24.74 -4.14
C GLY A 792 -16.32 -23.41 -4.13
N ASP A 793 -15.04 -23.41 -3.75
CA ASP A 793 -14.20 -22.21 -3.82
C ASP A 793 -13.83 -21.82 -5.26
N LEU A 794 -13.60 -22.80 -6.14
CA LEU A 794 -13.39 -22.55 -7.57
C LEU A 794 -14.64 -21.91 -8.22
N LEU A 795 -15.85 -22.42 -7.93
CA LEU A 795 -17.10 -21.83 -8.40
C LEU A 795 -17.29 -20.41 -7.84
N ARG A 796 -17.02 -20.20 -6.54
CA ARG A 796 -17.02 -18.86 -5.92
C ARG A 796 -16.07 -17.90 -6.64
N ARG A 797 -14.83 -18.32 -6.95
CA ARG A 797 -13.86 -17.50 -7.70
C ARG A 797 -14.38 -17.16 -9.10
N ALA A 798 -14.97 -18.12 -9.81
CA ALA A 798 -15.53 -17.91 -11.14
C ALA A 798 -16.72 -16.94 -11.12
N LEU A 799 -17.71 -17.21 -10.27
CA LEU A 799 -18.87 -16.32 -10.07
C LEU A 799 -18.42 -14.90 -9.71
N ALA A 800 -17.51 -14.74 -8.76
CA ALA A 800 -17.02 -13.43 -8.33
C ALA A 800 -16.19 -12.71 -9.42
N ARG A 801 -15.53 -13.43 -10.35
CA ARG A 801 -14.93 -12.82 -11.55
C ARG A 801 -16.00 -12.35 -12.53
N ALA A 802 -16.89 -13.26 -12.95
CA ALA A 802 -17.96 -12.99 -13.91
C ALA A 802 -18.87 -11.83 -13.47
N VAL A 803 -19.17 -11.75 -12.18
CA VAL A 803 -19.88 -10.63 -11.53
C VAL A 803 -19.13 -9.30 -11.63
N ARG A 804 -17.80 -9.30 -11.48
CA ARG A 804 -16.98 -8.07 -11.54
C ARG A 804 -16.72 -7.58 -12.97
N SER A 805 -16.71 -8.49 -13.95
CA SER A 805 -16.59 -8.17 -15.38
C SER A 805 -17.94 -7.98 -16.10
N ASP A 806 -19.06 -8.13 -15.38
CA ASP A 806 -20.44 -8.18 -15.90
C ASP A 806 -20.62 -9.18 -17.07
N SER A 807 -19.85 -10.27 -17.02
CA SER A 807 -19.73 -11.29 -18.08
C SER A 807 -20.95 -12.20 -18.10
N ARG A 808 -22.03 -11.75 -18.76
CA ARG A 808 -23.30 -12.49 -18.88
C ARG A 808 -23.13 -13.92 -19.39
N ALA A 809 -22.23 -14.15 -20.35
CA ALA A 809 -21.97 -15.48 -20.91
C ALA A 809 -21.22 -16.42 -19.95
N GLU A 810 -20.36 -15.89 -19.07
CA GLU A 810 -19.72 -16.69 -18.00
C GLU A 810 -20.72 -16.96 -16.87
N LEU A 811 -21.57 -15.99 -16.52
CA LEU A 811 -22.66 -16.18 -15.54
C LEU A 811 -23.64 -17.26 -15.98
N GLN A 812 -24.11 -17.24 -17.24
CA GLN A 812 -25.04 -18.26 -17.76
C GLN A 812 -24.41 -19.65 -17.74
N ARG A 813 -23.14 -19.80 -18.17
CA ARG A 813 -22.45 -21.10 -18.14
C ARG A 813 -22.34 -21.67 -16.72
N LEU A 814 -22.10 -20.82 -15.72
CA LEU A 814 -22.03 -21.23 -14.31
C LEU A 814 -23.43 -21.56 -13.75
N GLU A 815 -24.48 -20.87 -14.22
CA GLU A 815 -25.88 -21.15 -13.89
C GLU A 815 -26.31 -22.52 -14.42
N ASP A 816 -26.09 -22.77 -15.72
CA ASP A 816 -26.48 -24.01 -16.39
C ASP A 816 -25.80 -25.23 -15.74
N GLN A 817 -24.50 -25.11 -15.44
CA GLN A 817 -23.73 -26.14 -14.74
C GLN A 817 -24.26 -26.38 -13.32
N PHE A 818 -24.45 -25.33 -12.51
CA PHE A 818 -24.94 -25.45 -11.14
C PHE A 818 -26.35 -26.10 -11.09
N ILE A 819 -27.22 -25.77 -12.04
CA ILE A 819 -28.56 -26.36 -12.14
C ILE A 819 -28.48 -27.84 -12.55
N ALA A 820 -27.61 -28.20 -13.51
CA ALA A 820 -27.42 -29.60 -13.92
C ALA A 820 -26.89 -30.46 -12.75
N ASP A 821 -25.88 -29.98 -12.03
CA ASP A 821 -25.31 -30.67 -10.88
C ASP A 821 -26.32 -30.79 -9.73
N ALA A 822 -27.12 -29.74 -9.48
CA ALA A 822 -28.20 -29.77 -8.48
C ALA A 822 -29.30 -30.80 -8.79
N ILE A 823 -29.72 -30.88 -10.06
CA ILE A 823 -30.67 -31.91 -10.52
C ILE A 823 -30.06 -33.31 -10.35
N GLY A 824 -28.75 -33.46 -10.58
CA GLY A 824 -28.01 -34.69 -10.30
C GLY A 824 -28.02 -35.15 -8.83
N GLN A 825 -28.18 -34.21 -7.88
CA GLN A 825 -28.38 -34.50 -6.45
C GLN A 825 -29.87 -34.55 -6.03
N GLY A 826 -30.80 -34.48 -6.99
CA GLY A 826 -32.25 -34.58 -6.73
C GLY A 826 -32.97 -33.28 -6.38
N PHE A 827 -32.33 -32.11 -6.53
CA PHE A 827 -33.01 -30.81 -6.35
C PHE A 827 -33.95 -30.47 -7.51
N GLY A 828 -35.02 -29.72 -7.22
CA GLY A 828 -35.94 -29.27 -8.26
C GLY A 828 -35.32 -28.21 -9.18
N ALA A 829 -35.51 -28.30 -10.49
CA ALA A 829 -34.95 -27.33 -11.45
C ALA A 829 -35.42 -25.86 -11.24
N GLY A 830 -36.57 -25.64 -10.58
CA GLY A 830 -37.02 -24.31 -10.15
C GLY A 830 -36.33 -23.81 -8.87
N GLU A 831 -36.06 -24.73 -7.95
CA GLU A 831 -35.41 -24.50 -6.66
C GLU A 831 -33.90 -24.25 -6.81
N ALA A 832 -33.22 -25.02 -7.67
CA ALA A 832 -31.85 -24.77 -8.08
C ALA A 832 -31.66 -23.36 -8.67
N ARG A 833 -32.61 -22.89 -9.49
CA ARG A 833 -32.62 -21.50 -10.02
C ARG A 833 -32.79 -20.46 -8.92
N GLN A 834 -33.66 -20.67 -7.93
CA GLN A 834 -33.83 -19.74 -6.81
C GLN A 834 -32.56 -19.66 -5.95
N LEU A 835 -31.91 -20.79 -5.68
CA LEU A 835 -30.63 -20.85 -4.98
C LEU A 835 -29.50 -20.17 -5.78
N TRP A 836 -29.49 -20.33 -7.10
CA TRP A 836 -28.54 -19.64 -7.98
C TRP A 836 -28.76 -18.12 -8.04
N GLN A 837 -30.00 -17.64 -8.14
CA GLN A 837 -30.31 -16.21 -8.11
C GLN A 837 -29.80 -15.55 -6.82
N GLN A 838 -29.87 -16.27 -5.69
CA GLN A 838 -29.29 -15.82 -4.43
C GLN A 838 -27.76 -15.83 -4.49
N LEU A 839 -27.11 -16.93 -4.93
CA LEU A 839 -25.65 -16.98 -5.16
C LEU A 839 -25.17 -15.77 -5.98
N GLN A 840 -25.83 -15.47 -7.09
CA GLN A 840 -25.49 -14.36 -7.99
C GLN A 840 -25.62 -13.00 -7.29
N HIS A 841 -26.67 -12.78 -6.48
CA HIS A 841 -26.83 -11.56 -5.70
C HIS A 841 -25.74 -11.40 -4.62
N PHE A 842 -25.44 -12.47 -3.87
CA PHE A 842 -24.41 -12.46 -2.83
C PHE A 842 -22.98 -12.43 -3.38
N GLY A 843 -22.74 -12.91 -4.61
CA GLY A 843 -21.45 -12.86 -5.30
C GLY A 843 -20.88 -11.45 -5.49
N ARG A 844 -21.72 -10.40 -5.42
CA ARG A 844 -21.29 -8.99 -5.42
C ARG A 844 -20.76 -8.52 -4.06
N TYR A 845 -21.16 -9.15 -2.95
CA TYR A 845 -21.15 -8.54 -1.60
C TYR A 845 -20.64 -9.42 -0.45
N SER A 846 -20.49 -10.74 -0.65
CA SER A 846 -19.98 -11.69 0.36
C SER A 846 -18.58 -11.31 0.88
N PHE A 847 -18.23 -11.80 2.08
CA PHE A 847 -16.93 -11.51 2.69
C PHE A 847 -16.27 -12.75 3.30
N ASN A 848 -14.93 -12.74 3.41
CA ASN A 848 -14.19 -13.85 3.99
C ASN A 848 -14.41 -13.92 5.51
N LYS A 849 -14.96 -15.05 5.99
CA LYS A 849 -15.27 -15.31 7.41
C LYS A 849 -14.02 -15.32 8.28
N ALA A 850 -12.91 -15.90 7.80
CA ALA A 850 -11.67 -15.95 8.57
C ALA A 850 -11.04 -14.57 8.82
N HIS A 851 -11.02 -13.70 7.80
CA HIS A 851 -10.62 -12.30 7.96
C HIS A 851 -11.61 -11.53 8.86
N ALA A 852 -12.92 -11.74 8.70
CA ALA A 852 -13.94 -11.14 9.56
C ALA A 852 -13.76 -11.52 11.03
N ALA A 853 -13.46 -12.80 11.31
CA ALA A 853 -13.16 -13.29 12.66
C ALA A 853 -11.90 -12.63 13.23
N SER A 854 -10.81 -12.59 12.45
CA SER A 854 -9.54 -11.97 12.84
C SER A 854 -9.70 -10.53 13.31
N TYR A 855 -10.36 -9.68 12.51
CA TYR A 855 -10.57 -8.28 12.87
C TYR A 855 -11.74 -8.07 13.86
N GLY A 856 -12.77 -8.91 13.83
CA GLY A 856 -13.91 -8.82 14.76
C GLY A 856 -13.54 -9.18 16.20
N LEU A 857 -12.65 -10.17 16.42
CA LEU A 857 -12.11 -10.45 17.75
C LEU A 857 -11.20 -9.31 18.25
N LEU A 858 -10.35 -8.74 17.40
CA LEU A 858 -9.53 -7.57 17.78
C LEU A 858 -10.40 -6.34 18.08
N ALA A 859 -11.46 -6.11 17.32
CA ALA A 859 -12.45 -5.05 17.55
C ALA A 859 -13.20 -5.24 18.88
N TRP A 860 -13.64 -6.46 19.18
CA TRP A 860 -14.24 -6.81 20.47
C TRP A 860 -13.25 -6.60 21.64
N ARG A 861 -12.00 -7.06 21.49
CA ARG A 861 -10.92 -6.87 22.49
C ARG A 861 -10.62 -5.39 22.73
N SER A 862 -10.49 -4.57 21.68
CA SER A 862 -10.32 -3.10 21.79
C SER A 862 -11.52 -2.45 22.52
N ALA A 863 -12.76 -2.84 22.20
CA ALA A 863 -13.96 -2.38 22.92
C ALA A 863 -14.02 -2.84 24.39
N TRP A 864 -13.56 -4.05 24.71
CA TRP A 864 -13.46 -4.57 26.07
C TRP A 864 -12.40 -3.79 26.88
N LEU A 865 -11.22 -3.54 26.30
CA LEU A 865 -10.16 -2.75 26.92
C LEU A 865 -10.64 -1.32 27.21
N LYS A 866 -11.30 -0.64 26.26
CA LYS A 866 -11.94 0.66 26.50
C LYS A 866 -12.97 0.60 27.63
N THR A 867 -13.75 -0.49 27.70
CA THR A 867 -14.82 -0.68 28.70
C THR A 867 -14.29 -0.85 30.12
N HIS A 868 -13.17 -1.57 30.28
CA HIS A 868 -12.64 -2.02 31.58
C HIS A 868 -11.42 -1.22 32.06
N HIS A 869 -10.60 -0.71 31.14
CA HIS A 869 -9.34 0.02 31.38
C HIS A 869 -9.29 1.33 30.56
N PRO A 870 -10.25 2.27 30.75
CA PRO A 870 -10.42 3.43 29.86
C PRO A 870 -9.24 4.40 29.86
N ALA A 871 -8.52 4.53 30.98
CA ALA A 871 -7.38 5.46 31.09
C ALA A 871 -6.14 4.91 30.38
N GLU A 872 -5.86 3.61 30.58
CA GLU A 872 -4.82 2.86 29.88
C GLU A 872 -5.12 2.82 28.37
N PHE A 873 -6.37 2.54 27.99
CA PHE A 873 -6.87 2.55 26.61
C PHE A 873 -6.65 3.91 25.92
N LEU A 874 -7.11 5.01 26.52
CA LEU A 874 -6.94 6.34 25.93
C LEU A 874 -5.47 6.76 25.88
N CYS A 875 -4.67 6.42 26.89
CA CYS A 875 -3.23 6.69 26.88
C CYS A 875 -2.55 6.00 25.68
N ALA A 876 -2.86 4.71 25.44
CA ALA A 876 -2.38 3.98 24.27
C ALA A 876 -2.89 4.58 22.95
N LEU A 877 -4.19 4.88 22.84
CA LEU A 877 -4.79 5.51 21.65
C LEU A 877 -4.07 6.82 21.29
N PHE A 878 -3.78 7.67 22.28
CA PHE A 878 -3.01 8.91 22.06
C PHE A 878 -1.55 8.62 21.66
N ARG A 879 -0.86 7.68 22.33
CA ARG A 879 0.54 7.28 22.03
C ARG A 879 0.75 6.82 20.58
N HIS A 880 -0.20 6.07 20.02
CA HIS A 880 -0.08 5.54 18.65
C HIS A 880 -0.80 6.41 17.60
N HIS A 881 -1.44 7.50 18.00
CA HIS A 881 -2.41 8.25 17.20
C HIS A 881 -3.44 7.31 16.54
N ALA A 882 -3.99 6.38 17.31
CA ALA A 882 -4.97 5.41 16.85
C ALA A 882 -6.34 6.07 16.59
N GLY A 883 -7.22 5.32 15.94
CA GLY A 883 -8.57 5.74 15.60
C GLY A 883 -8.70 6.62 14.35
N MET A 884 -9.95 6.99 14.02
CA MET A 884 -10.30 7.67 12.76
C MET A 884 -10.63 9.18 12.88
N TYR A 885 -10.73 9.71 14.10
CA TYR A 885 -11.16 11.10 14.34
C TYR A 885 -9.98 12.02 14.72
N PRO A 886 -10.15 13.36 14.64
CA PRO A 886 -9.16 14.30 15.14
C PRO A 886 -8.94 14.17 16.65
N PHE A 887 -7.73 14.50 17.12
CA PHE A 887 -7.34 14.47 18.55
C PHE A 887 -8.38 15.13 19.47
N ALA A 888 -8.96 16.26 19.07
CA ALA A 888 -10.00 16.96 19.84
C ALA A 888 -11.25 16.11 20.15
N ALA A 889 -11.65 15.19 19.27
CA ALA A 889 -12.80 14.30 19.51
C ALA A 889 -12.47 13.23 20.56
N PHE A 890 -11.23 12.74 20.59
CA PHE A 890 -10.74 11.82 21.61
C PHE A 890 -10.49 12.53 22.96
N VAL A 891 -10.21 13.84 22.95
CA VAL A 891 -10.25 14.71 24.14
C VAL A 891 -11.69 14.88 24.67
N GLY A 892 -12.68 15.00 23.77
CA GLY A 892 -14.10 14.93 24.13
C GLY A 892 -14.48 13.58 24.75
N GLU A 893 -13.98 12.48 24.18
CA GLU A 893 -14.24 11.12 24.65
C GLU A 893 -13.60 10.82 26.01
N ALA A 894 -12.36 11.25 26.24
CA ALA A 894 -11.71 11.17 27.55
C ALA A 894 -12.53 11.85 28.65
N ARG A 895 -13.07 13.04 28.34
CA ARG A 895 -13.94 13.80 29.25
C ARG A 895 -15.27 13.08 29.51
N ARG A 896 -15.87 12.41 28.52
CA ARG A 896 -17.08 11.58 28.69
C ARG A 896 -16.84 10.31 29.52
N LEU A 897 -15.65 9.73 29.41
CA LEU A 897 -15.24 8.54 30.17
C LEU A 897 -14.69 8.87 31.57
N GLY A 898 -14.61 10.15 31.94
CA GLY A 898 -14.10 10.61 33.23
C GLY A 898 -12.58 10.49 33.40
N VAL A 899 -11.83 10.32 32.31
CA VAL A 899 -10.36 10.20 32.33
C VAL A 899 -9.74 11.60 32.29
N PRO A 900 -9.01 12.04 33.33
CA PRO A 900 -8.43 13.38 33.36
C PRO A 900 -7.31 13.51 32.33
N LEU A 901 -7.30 14.61 31.59
CA LEU A 901 -6.18 14.99 30.73
C LEU A 901 -5.44 16.17 31.36
N ARG A 902 -4.11 16.11 31.34
CA ARG A 902 -3.23 17.14 31.90
C ARG A 902 -2.35 17.74 30.81
N LEU A 903 -2.32 19.08 30.78
CA LEU A 903 -1.47 19.87 29.89
C LEU A 903 0.00 19.40 29.96
N PRO A 904 0.82 19.67 28.92
CA PRO A 904 2.25 19.43 28.98
C PRO A 904 2.90 20.09 30.21
N CYS A 905 4.09 19.64 30.59
CA CYS A 905 4.81 20.13 31.77
C CYS A 905 6.32 19.96 31.57
N VAL A 906 7.11 21.02 31.74
CA VAL A 906 8.58 20.96 31.54
C VAL A 906 9.27 20.00 32.50
N GLU A 907 8.69 19.71 33.67
CA GLU A 907 9.14 18.65 34.58
C GLU A 907 8.59 17.26 34.24
N ARG A 908 7.26 17.14 34.06
CA ARG A 908 6.55 15.85 34.14
C ARG A 908 6.23 15.18 32.80
N SER A 909 6.30 15.89 31.68
CA SER A 909 6.00 15.30 30.37
C SER A 909 7.15 14.44 29.85
N ALA A 910 6.83 13.28 29.27
CA ALA A 910 7.77 12.47 28.51
C ALA A 910 7.77 12.84 27.01
N ASP A 911 8.48 12.04 26.20
CA ASP A 911 8.50 12.04 24.75
C ASP A 911 7.10 11.80 24.14
N THR A 912 6.33 10.90 24.76
CA THR A 912 4.95 10.56 24.39
C THR A 912 4.00 10.75 25.57
N PHE A 913 2.71 10.49 25.36
CA PHE A 913 1.70 10.56 26.41
C PHE A 913 2.03 9.55 27.53
N ILE A 914 1.85 9.93 28.79
CA ILE A 914 2.03 9.02 29.94
C ILE A 914 0.80 8.98 30.83
N LEU A 915 0.60 7.85 31.50
CA LEU A 915 -0.40 7.68 32.55
C LEU A 915 0.29 7.98 33.89
N GLU A 916 -0.16 9.02 34.58
CA GLU A 916 0.30 9.37 35.93
C GLU A 916 -0.37 8.43 36.97
N PRO A 917 0.19 8.26 38.19
CA PRO A 917 -0.27 7.22 39.14
C PRO A 917 -1.74 7.32 39.56
N ASP A 918 -2.32 8.53 39.52
CA ASP A 918 -3.74 8.79 39.79
C ASP A 918 -4.68 8.38 38.63
N GLY A 919 -4.12 7.97 37.48
CA GLY A 919 -4.86 7.63 36.26
C GLY A 919 -5.10 8.81 35.33
N ALA A 920 -4.53 9.99 35.58
CA ALA A 920 -4.56 11.11 34.64
C ALA A 920 -3.57 10.89 33.49
N ILE A 921 -3.91 11.34 32.28
CA ILE A 921 -3.03 11.26 31.11
C ILE A 921 -2.32 12.60 30.91
N ARG A 922 -0.99 12.61 31.00
CA ARG A 922 -0.13 13.76 30.70
C ARG A 922 0.20 13.81 29.20
N MET A 923 0.06 14.99 28.60
CA MET A 923 0.50 15.25 27.23
C MET A 923 2.03 15.43 27.13
N PRO A 924 2.71 14.98 26.07
CA PRO A 924 4.13 15.25 25.84
C PRO A 924 4.38 16.70 25.41
N LEU A 925 5.62 17.18 25.56
CA LEU A 925 6.02 18.52 25.07
C LEU A 925 5.90 18.63 23.55
N ALA A 926 6.11 17.53 22.82
CA ALA A 926 5.99 17.46 21.35
C ALA A 926 4.57 17.76 20.82
N MET A 927 3.53 17.78 21.66
CA MET A 927 2.19 18.21 21.26
C MET A 927 2.04 19.73 21.15
N ILE A 928 3.01 20.53 21.66
CA ILE A 928 2.98 21.99 21.56
C ILE A 928 3.50 22.42 20.18
N LEU A 929 2.62 23.01 19.37
CA LEU A 929 2.95 23.61 18.08
C LEU A 929 4.14 24.59 18.23
N GLY A 930 5.14 24.44 17.36
CA GLY A 930 6.38 25.22 17.38
C GLY A 930 7.58 24.50 18.03
N SER A 931 7.34 23.44 18.81
CA SER A 931 8.38 22.72 19.55
C SER A 931 9.40 22.02 18.65
N ARG A 932 10.65 22.02 19.12
CA ARG A 932 11.81 21.43 18.46
C ARG A 932 12.31 20.25 19.28
N GLN A 933 12.60 19.15 18.59
CA GLN A 933 13.12 17.93 19.23
C GLN A 933 14.37 18.20 20.08
N THR A 934 15.29 19.02 19.58
CA THR A 934 16.51 19.46 20.31
C THR A 934 16.21 20.21 21.61
N SER A 935 15.13 21.01 21.64
CA SER A 935 14.73 21.76 22.84
C SER A 935 14.10 20.82 23.87
N ILE A 936 13.28 19.87 23.43
CA ILE A 936 12.68 18.81 24.26
C ILE A 936 13.77 17.92 24.88
N GLU A 937 14.75 17.48 24.09
CA GLU A 937 15.89 16.69 24.55
C GLU A 937 16.76 17.47 25.56
N SER A 938 17.06 18.73 25.26
CA SER A 938 17.80 19.61 26.20
C SER A 938 17.05 19.81 27.51
N VAL A 939 15.72 19.87 27.48
CA VAL A 939 14.86 19.97 28.66
C VAL A 939 14.86 18.66 29.45
N PHE A 940 14.72 17.51 28.79
CA PHE A 940 14.75 16.20 29.45
C PHE A 940 16.10 15.92 30.12
N ALA A 941 17.20 16.30 29.48
CA ALA A 941 18.56 16.13 30.01
C ALA A 941 18.91 17.09 31.16
N ALA A 942 18.15 18.18 31.35
CA ALA A 942 18.45 19.22 32.33
C ALA A 942 17.43 19.34 33.48
N ARG A 943 16.50 18.40 33.64
CA ARG A 943 15.58 18.35 34.80
C ARG A 943 16.29 18.05 36.13
N PRO A 944 15.71 18.42 37.29
CA PRO A 944 14.61 19.38 37.45
C PRO A 944 15.10 20.83 37.38
N PHE A 945 14.19 21.80 37.26
CA PHE A 945 14.45 23.23 37.19
C PHE A 945 13.85 23.98 38.39
N ASP A 946 14.67 24.78 39.09
CA ASP A 946 14.21 25.55 40.26
C ASP A 946 13.38 26.79 39.87
N SER A 947 13.59 27.35 38.67
CA SER A 947 12.84 28.51 38.17
C SER A 947 12.77 28.56 36.64
N PRO A 948 11.90 29.41 36.05
CA PRO A 948 11.90 29.68 34.61
C PRO A 948 13.26 30.18 34.09
N GLU A 949 14.00 30.97 34.88
CA GLU A 949 15.34 31.44 34.52
C GLU A 949 16.36 30.30 34.49
N ASP A 950 16.24 29.31 35.38
CA ASP A 950 17.12 28.14 35.39
C ASP A 950 16.91 27.25 34.15
N LEU A 951 15.63 26.99 33.82
CA LEU A 951 15.21 26.38 32.55
C LEU A 951 15.83 27.11 31.35
N MET A 952 15.71 28.44 31.30
CA MET A 952 16.27 29.27 30.21
C MET A 952 17.80 29.18 30.13
N ARG A 953 18.49 29.20 31.28
CA ARG A 953 19.96 29.18 31.37
C ARG A 953 20.53 27.84 30.93
N ARG A 954 19.93 26.73 31.38
CA ARG A 954 20.43 25.36 31.15
C ARG A 954 20.05 24.82 29.77
N THR A 955 18.83 25.05 29.31
CA THR A 955 18.32 24.47 28.05
C THR A 955 18.54 25.34 26.82
N ARG A 956 18.73 26.66 27.00
CA ARG A 956 18.89 27.66 25.93
C ARG A 956 17.72 27.69 24.92
N ILE A 957 16.53 27.22 25.33
CA ILE A 957 15.29 27.23 24.53
C ILE A 957 15.00 28.64 23.96
N GLY A 958 14.61 28.70 22.69
CA GLY A 958 14.40 29.99 22.01
C GLY A 958 13.13 30.72 22.48
N MET A 959 13.19 32.04 22.62
CA MET A 959 12.09 32.87 23.13
C MET A 959 10.72 32.63 22.46
N SER A 960 10.67 32.42 21.14
CA SER A 960 9.39 32.10 20.46
C SER A 960 8.78 30.79 20.96
N GLU A 961 9.61 29.76 21.07
CA GLU A 961 9.22 28.41 21.52
C GLU A 961 8.83 28.43 23.01
N LEU A 962 9.62 29.12 23.85
CA LEU A 962 9.32 29.31 25.28
C LEU A 962 7.98 30.05 25.49
N LYS A 963 7.68 31.06 24.67
CA LYS A 963 6.38 31.76 24.67
C LYS A 963 5.23 30.81 24.32
N GLU A 964 5.40 29.94 23.34
CA GLU A 964 4.41 28.92 22.97
C GLU A 964 4.23 27.90 24.09
N TRP A 965 5.31 27.49 24.75
CA TRP A 965 5.29 26.56 25.89
C TRP A 965 4.57 27.16 27.11
N ILE A 966 4.81 28.43 27.46
CA ILE A 966 4.08 29.13 28.51
C ILE A 966 2.59 29.23 28.15
N LEU A 967 2.25 29.65 26.93
CA LEU A 967 0.86 29.78 26.50
C LEU A 967 0.10 28.44 26.47
N ALA A 968 0.81 27.32 26.24
CA ALA A 968 0.27 25.96 26.30
C ALA A 968 0.22 25.35 27.72
N GLY A 969 0.76 26.05 28.74
CA GLY A 969 0.75 25.62 30.14
C GLY A 969 1.93 24.75 30.59
N ALA A 970 2.97 24.60 29.76
CA ALA A 970 4.12 23.74 30.10
C ALA A 970 4.90 24.21 31.34
N LEU A 971 4.78 25.50 31.71
CA LEU A 971 5.44 26.11 32.87
C LEU A 971 4.49 26.38 34.04
N ASP A 972 3.22 25.93 33.99
CA ASP A 972 2.22 26.22 35.03
C ASP A 972 2.60 25.65 36.42
N HIS A 973 3.54 24.71 36.50
CA HIS A 973 4.02 24.14 37.78
C HIS A 973 4.88 25.10 38.61
N PHE A 974 5.29 26.25 38.07
CA PHE A 974 5.96 27.31 38.83
C PHE A 974 4.96 28.20 39.60
N GLU A 975 3.64 27.95 39.46
CA GLU A 975 2.53 28.66 40.13
C GLU A 975 2.44 30.19 39.86
N ILE A 976 3.33 30.71 39.03
CA ILE A 976 3.26 32.07 38.47
C ILE A 976 2.16 32.11 37.38
N PRO A 977 1.30 33.16 37.34
CA PRO A 977 0.33 33.33 36.26
C PRO A 977 0.96 33.49 34.87
N ARG A 978 0.31 32.96 33.82
CA ARG A 978 0.88 32.91 32.45
C ARG A 978 1.25 34.28 31.88
N THR A 979 0.53 35.36 32.20
CA THR A 979 0.92 36.70 31.68
C THR A 979 2.18 37.23 32.37
N ARG A 980 2.29 37.07 33.69
CA ARG A 980 3.51 37.38 34.46
C ARG A 980 4.70 36.52 34.01
N LEU A 981 4.51 35.23 33.72
CA LEU A 981 5.55 34.35 33.12
C LEU A 981 6.06 34.90 31.79
N LEU A 982 5.17 35.33 30.89
CA LEU A 982 5.57 35.90 29.59
C LEU A 982 6.38 37.20 29.77
N TRP A 983 5.98 38.07 30.70
CA TRP A 983 6.72 39.30 30.98
C TRP A 983 8.10 39.02 31.60
N ARG A 984 8.12 38.19 32.65
CA ARG A 984 9.34 37.76 33.38
C ARG A 984 10.33 37.07 32.45
N THR A 985 9.90 36.06 31.70
CA THR A 985 10.80 35.36 30.77
C THR A 985 11.25 36.26 29.62
N HIS A 986 10.39 37.12 29.05
CA HIS A 986 10.81 38.01 27.97
C HIS A 986 11.86 39.05 28.42
N THR A 987 11.68 39.66 29.60
CA THR A 987 12.64 40.63 30.16
C THR A 987 13.96 39.95 30.54
N ARG A 988 13.92 38.85 31.30
CA ARG A 988 15.12 38.07 31.68
C ARG A 988 15.86 37.48 30.48
N TYR A 989 15.16 37.05 29.41
CA TYR A 989 15.81 36.54 28.19
C TYR A 989 16.68 37.61 27.52
N ARG A 990 16.19 38.86 27.41
CA ARG A 990 16.99 39.96 26.83
C ARG A 990 18.23 40.28 27.65
N GLN A 991 18.15 40.15 28.97
CA GLN A 991 19.31 40.29 29.86
C GLN A 991 20.32 39.16 29.66
N LEU A 992 19.86 37.90 29.68
CA LEU A 992 20.70 36.73 29.41
C LEU A 992 21.39 36.81 28.04
N ASP A 993 20.66 37.22 27.00
CA ASP A 993 21.20 37.38 25.64
C ASP A 993 22.25 38.50 25.55
N ALA A 994 22.05 39.63 26.24
CA ALA A 994 23.04 40.69 26.36
C ALA A 994 24.31 40.24 27.12
N THR A 995 24.17 39.47 28.21
CA THR A 995 25.31 38.94 28.96
C THR A 995 26.14 37.89 28.21
N ARG A 996 25.66 37.34 27.06
CA ARG A 996 26.46 36.40 26.25
C ARG A 996 27.74 37.02 25.67
N GLY A 997 27.85 38.35 25.65
CA GLY A 997 29.06 39.06 25.20
C GLY A 997 30.09 39.36 26.29
N GLN A 998 29.76 39.24 27.59
CA GLN A 998 30.65 39.60 28.70
C GLN A 998 30.51 38.62 29.87
N ALA A 999 31.60 37.89 30.16
CA ALA A 999 31.64 36.93 31.25
C ALA A 999 31.84 37.64 32.61
N THR A 1000 30.75 38.04 33.25
CA THR A 1000 30.73 38.44 34.66
C THR A 1000 29.69 37.64 35.44
N THR A 1001 30.12 37.01 36.53
CA THR A 1001 29.23 36.42 37.54
C THR A 1001 28.77 37.52 38.49
N GLY A 1002 27.55 38.02 38.29
CA GLY A 1002 26.91 38.99 39.18
C GLY A 1002 25.39 38.80 39.17
N ASP A 1003 24.75 38.99 40.32
CA ASP A 1003 23.31 38.79 40.46
C ASP A 1003 22.49 39.75 39.61
N LEU A 1004 21.38 39.25 39.04
CA LEU A 1004 20.51 39.96 38.10
C LEU A 1004 19.56 40.96 38.79
N ALA A 1005 20.14 41.88 39.57
CA ALA A 1005 19.42 42.96 40.22
C ALA A 1005 18.80 43.95 39.20
N GLY A 1006 17.63 44.50 39.52
CA GLY A 1006 17.01 45.61 38.76
C GLY A 1006 15.73 45.27 37.97
N VAL A 1007 15.25 44.03 37.94
CA VAL A 1007 13.88 43.71 37.51
C VAL A 1007 13.02 43.43 38.75
N VAL A 1008 11.94 44.20 38.91
CA VAL A 1008 10.93 43.92 39.94
C VAL A 1008 10.09 42.72 39.47
N ASP A 1009 10.17 41.61 40.20
CA ASP A 1009 9.59 40.32 39.80
C ASP A 1009 8.04 40.34 39.68
N GLU A 1010 7.37 41.34 40.25
CA GLU A 1010 5.92 41.54 40.12
C GLU A 1010 5.50 42.00 38.72
N GLY A 1011 6.36 42.73 38.01
CA GLY A 1011 6.04 43.39 36.74
C GLY A 1011 5.02 44.54 36.86
N PRO A 1012 4.59 45.14 35.73
CA PRO A 1012 3.39 45.98 35.71
C PRO A 1012 2.15 45.13 36.00
N PRO A 1013 1.04 45.71 36.50
CA PRO A 1013 -0.22 44.98 36.67
C PRO A 1013 -0.78 44.56 35.30
N LEU A 1014 -0.68 43.27 34.98
CA LEU A 1014 -1.18 42.68 33.75
C LEU A 1014 -2.58 42.09 33.95
N VAL A 1015 -3.45 42.24 32.95
CA VAL A 1015 -4.75 41.58 32.92
C VAL A 1015 -4.55 40.12 32.52
N GLU A 1016 -4.85 39.19 33.43
CA GLU A 1016 -4.69 37.76 33.19
C GLU A 1016 -5.59 37.24 32.06
N LEU A 1017 -5.13 36.16 31.41
CA LEU A 1017 -5.88 35.51 30.34
C LEU A 1017 -7.17 34.87 30.91
N SER A 1018 -8.33 35.35 30.45
CA SER A 1018 -9.60 34.74 30.82
C SER A 1018 -9.66 33.25 30.42
N PRO A 1019 -10.50 32.41 31.08
CA PRO A 1019 -10.60 30.99 30.76
C PRO A 1019 -10.89 30.70 29.28
N ARG A 1020 -11.63 31.58 28.61
CA ARG A 1020 -11.86 31.53 27.15
C ARG A 1020 -10.57 31.78 26.36
N LYS A 1021 -9.77 32.78 26.74
CA LYS A 1021 -8.48 33.06 26.08
C LYS A 1021 -7.44 31.97 26.31
N LEU A 1022 -7.43 31.35 27.49
CA LEU A 1022 -6.62 30.16 27.79
C LEU A 1022 -7.02 28.99 26.88
N LEU A 1023 -8.32 28.66 26.76
CA LEU A 1023 -8.76 27.59 25.86
C LEU A 1023 -8.49 27.90 24.39
N GLU A 1024 -8.58 29.17 23.97
CA GLU A 1024 -8.18 29.60 22.63
C GLU A 1024 -6.66 29.38 22.38
N GLN A 1025 -5.80 29.46 23.41
CA GLN A 1025 -4.38 29.07 23.27
C GLN A 1025 -4.22 27.56 23.18
N GLU A 1026 -4.90 26.78 24.02
CA GLU A 1026 -4.86 25.30 23.99
C GLU A 1026 -5.31 24.77 22.62
N ILE A 1027 -6.41 25.28 22.07
CA ILE A 1027 -6.90 24.88 20.74
C ILE A 1027 -5.88 25.24 19.65
N ARG A 1028 -5.21 26.40 19.73
CA ARG A 1028 -4.19 26.80 18.74
C ARG A 1028 -2.89 25.98 18.84
N LEU A 1029 -2.44 25.70 20.06
CA LEU A 1029 -1.10 25.16 20.33
C LEU A 1029 -1.08 23.65 20.54
N LEU A 1030 -2.16 23.05 21.06
CA LEU A 1030 -2.31 21.62 21.34
C LEU A 1030 -3.35 20.94 20.42
N GLY A 1031 -4.04 21.71 19.57
CA GLY A 1031 -5.07 21.23 18.65
C GLY A 1031 -6.41 20.85 19.29
N ALA A 1032 -6.57 21.04 20.60
CA ALA A 1032 -7.79 20.69 21.34
C ALA A 1032 -7.96 21.54 22.63
N GLY A 1033 -9.20 21.66 23.11
CA GLY A 1033 -9.48 22.23 24.42
C GLY A 1033 -9.36 21.18 25.52
N ILE A 1034 -8.32 21.28 26.36
CA ILE A 1034 -7.99 20.30 27.41
C ILE A 1034 -8.69 20.69 28.71
N SER A 1035 -8.52 21.94 29.14
CA SER A 1035 -9.09 22.45 30.40
C SER A 1035 -10.62 22.54 30.39
N ALA A 1036 -11.22 22.76 29.22
CA ALA A 1036 -12.67 22.89 29.04
C ALA A 1036 -13.13 22.35 27.67
N HIS A 1037 -14.42 22.02 27.53
CA HIS A 1037 -14.98 21.70 26.22
C HIS A 1037 -15.41 22.99 25.50
N PRO A 1038 -15.01 23.27 24.24
CA PRO A 1038 -15.21 24.59 23.64
C PRO A 1038 -16.67 25.07 23.58
N MET A 1039 -17.64 24.13 23.49
CA MET A 1039 -19.07 24.47 23.49
C MET A 1039 -19.57 25.06 24.83
N GLN A 1040 -18.79 25.00 25.92
CA GLN A 1040 -19.12 25.62 27.21
C GLN A 1040 -19.27 27.15 27.08
N PHE A 1041 -18.37 27.80 26.34
CA PHE A 1041 -18.45 29.23 26.02
C PHE A 1041 -19.57 29.61 25.03
N HIS A 1042 -20.43 28.64 24.68
CA HIS A 1042 -21.58 28.80 23.80
C HIS A 1042 -22.88 28.27 24.43
N ARG A 1043 -22.93 28.01 25.75
CA ARG A 1043 -24.16 27.54 26.43
C ARG A 1043 -25.29 28.56 26.31
N ASP A 1044 -25.06 29.79 26.74
CA ASP A 1044 -26.08 30.84 26.84
C ASP A 1044 -26.59 31.27 25.45
N LEU A 1045 -25.71 31.25 24.44
CA LEU A 1045 -26.09 31.48 23.04
C LEU A 1045 -26.91 30.31 22.47
N ARG A 1046 -26.49 29.05 22.73
CA ARG A 1046 -27.28 27.86 22.34
C ARG A 1046 -28.67 27.88 22.96
N GLN A 1047 -28.79 28.24 24.23
CA GLN A 1047 -30.06 28.35 24.94
C GLN A 1047 -30.96 29.44 24.33
N ARG A 1048 -30.43 30.66 24.09
CA ARG A 1048 -31.15 31.75 23.39
C ARG A 1048 -31.62 31.36 21.98
N LEU A 1049 -30.86 30.52 21.27
CA LEU A 1049 -31.22 30.01 19.93
C LEU A 1049 -32.18 28.79 19.96
N GLY A 1050 -32.54 28.27 21.14
CA GLY A 1050 -33.40 27.10 21.29
C GLY A 1050 -32.73 25.77 20.90
N CYS A 1051 -31.40 25.67 21.01
CA CYS A 1051 -30.67 24.45 20.71
C CYS A 1051 -30.76 23.43 21.84
N ILE A 1052 -31.12 22.18 21.51
CA ILE A 1052 -31.05 21.05 22.45
C ILE A 1052 -29.63 20.46 22.50
N THR A 1053 -29.37 19.64 23.53
CA THR A 1053 -28.14 18.86 23.68
C THR A 1053 -28.20 17.53 22.90
N THR A 1054 -27.05 16.94 22.58
CA THR A 1054 -27.01 15.59 21.96
C THR A 1054 -27.72 14.53 22.81
N ARG A 1055 -27.68 14.69 24.14
CA ARG A 1055 -28.32 13.82 25.15
C ARG A 1055 -29.85 13.82 25.07
N GLU A 1056 -30.46 14.87 24.49
CA GLU A 1056 -31.91 14.98 24.31
C GLU A 1056 -32.40 14.45 22.96
N VAL A 1057 -31.54 14.33 21.94
CA VAL A 1057 -31.92 13.90 20.58
C VAL A 1057 -32.74 12.60 20.57
N PRO A 1058 -32.41 11.54 21.36
CA PRO A 1058 -33.22 10.32 21.40
C PRO A 1058 -34.65 10.49 21.93
N ARG A 1059 -34.94 11.59 22.65
CA ARG A 1059 -36.27 11.94 23.16
C ARG A 1059 -37.08 12.83 22.19
N ARG A 1060 -36.52 13.11 21.01
CA ARG A 1060 -37.06 14.08 20.02
C ARG A 1060 -37.30 13.44 18.65
N ALA A 1061 -37.29 12.11 18.56
CA ALA A 1061 -37.54 11.36 17.33
C ALA A 1061 -38.81 11.85 16.60
N GLY A 1062 -38.73 12.03 15.28
CA GLY A 1062 -39.80 12.55 14.45
C GLY A 1062 -40.02 14.07 14.50
N THR A 1063 -39.43 14.80 15.46
CA THR A 1063 -39.59 16.25 15.59
C THR A 1063 -38.48 17.05 14.91
N THR A 1064 -38.75 18.31 14.54
CA THR A 1064 -37.72 19.26 14.10
C THR A 1064 -37.05 19.88 15.32
N ILE A 1065 -35.72 19.91 15.31
CA ILE A 1065 -34.88 20.44 16.40
C ILE A 1065 -33.86 21.45 15.87
N ARG A 1066 -33.32 22.26 16.78
CA ARG A 1066 -32.02 22.92 16.61
C ARG A 1066 -30.98 22.22 17.48
N ILE A 1067 -29.78 22.06 16.96
CA ILE A 1067 -28.63 21.52 17.68
C ILE A 1067 -27.36 22.23 17.22
N SER A 1068 -26.38 22.38 18.12
CA SER A 1068 -25.11 23.01 17.80
C SER A 1068 -23.95 22.29 18.46
N GLY A 1069 -22.87 22.12 17.71
CA GLY A 1069 -21.68 21.37 18.11
C GLY A 1069 -20.50 21.62 17.17
N LEU A 1070 -19.33 21.13 17.57
CA LEU A 1070 -18.10 21.17 16.77
C LEU A 1070 -18.15 20.10 15.68
N ARG A 1071 -17.76 20.42 14.43
CA ARG A 1071 -17.55 19.38 13.41
C ARG A 1071 -16.31 18.55 13.77
N ILE A 1072 -16.50 17.26 14.02
CA ILE A 1072 -15.39 16.30 14.18
C ILE A 1072 -15.15 15.44 12.94
N ALA A 1073 -16.17 15.25 12.09
CA ALA A 1073 -16.02 14.59 10.79
C ALA A 1073 -17.00 15.14 9.75
N SER A 1074 -16.64 15.05 8.47
CA SER A 1074 -17.57 15.30 7.35
C SER A 1074 -17.17 14.50 6.11
N ARG A 1075 -18.12 13.78 5.51
CA ARG A 1075 -17.95 12.98 4.27
C ARG A 1075 -18.98 13.38 3.21
N HIS A 1076 -18.68 13.09 1.94
CA HIS A 1076 -19.62 13.21 0.83
C HIS A 1076 -19.81 11.86 0.14
N HIS A 1077 -20.99 11.65 -0.47
CA HIS A 1077 -21.28 10.54 -1.37
C HIS A 1077 -22.10 11.05 -2.56
N ARG A 1078 -21.71 10.66 -3.79
CA ARG A 1078 -22.49 10.94 -5.01
C ARG A 1078 -23.53 9.84 -5.17
N ILE A 1079 -24.79 10.20 -5.31
CA ILE A 1079 -25.90 9.31 -5.66
C ILE A 1079 -26.48 9.72 -7.03
N GLN A 1080 -27.34 8.88 -7.62
CA GLN A 1080 -28.03 9.22 -8.88
C GLN A 1080 -28.80 10.56 -8.79
N ARG A 1081 -29.28 10.94 -7.61
CA ARG A 1081 -29.98 12.20 -7.31
C ARG A 1081 -29.05 13.32 -6.79
N GLY A 1082 -27.78 13.35 -7.22
CA GLY A 1082 -26.80 14.38 -6.87
C GLY A 1082 -25.88 14.04 -5.69
N ALA A 1083 -25.15 15.03 -5.17
CA ALA A 1083 -24.18 14.83 -4.10
C ALA A 1083 -24.78 15.05 -2.71
N MET A 1084 -24.76 14.00 -1.88
CA MET A 1084 -25.15 14.04 -0.46
C MET A 1084 -23.92 14.24 0.43
N GLY A 1085 -24.11 14.83 1.60
CA GLY A 1085 -23.10 14.92 2.66
C GLY A 1085 -23.57 14.35 3.98
N PHE A 1086 -22.62 13.99 4.84
CA PHE A 1086 -22.85 13.63 6.23
C PHE A 1086 -21.83 14.35 7.11
N ILE A 1087 -22.27 14.87 8.25
CA ILE A 1087 -21.44 15.59 9.23
C ILE A 1087 -21.63 14.94 10.59
N THR A 1088 -20.54 14.63 11.27
CA THR A 1088 -20.58 14.27 12.69
C THR A 1088 -20.27 15.53 13.50
N ILE A 1089 -21.24 15.98 14.32
CA ILE A 1089 -21.07 17.08 15.26
C ILE A 1089 -20.91 16.54 16.69
N GLU A 1090 -20.15 17.26 17.53
CA GLU A 1090 -19.90 16.94 18.93
C GLU A 1090 -20.33 18.11 19.85
N ASP A 1091 -21.03 17.79 20.93
CA ASP A 1091 -21.23 18.70 22.06
C ASP A 1091 -20.62 18.11 23.34
N GLU A 1092 -20.86 18.77 24.48
CA GLU A 1092 -20.31 18.38 25.78
C GLU A 1092 -20.72 16.97 26.25
N TYR A 1093 -21.80 16.42 25.69
CA TYR A 1093 -22.44 15.19 26.16
C TYR A 1093 -22.26 14.00 25.21
N GLY A 1094 -21.92 14.24 23.94
CA GLY A 1094 -21.80 13.19 22.93
C GLY A 1094 -21.72 13.73 21.51
N THR A 1095 -21.98 12.85 20.55
CA THR A 1095 -21.95 13.14 19.11
C THR A 1095 -23.31 12.93 18.46
N CYS A 1096 -23.65 13.73 17.45
CA CYS A 1096 -24.82 13.51 16.60
C CYS A 1096 -24.40 13.41 15.12
N GLU A 1097 -25.00 12.47 14.40
CA GLU A 1097 -24.83 12.31 12.96
C GLU A 1097 -25.88 13.12 12.20
N VAL A 1098 -25.44 13.98 11.28
CA VAL A 1098 -26.27 14.90 10.50
C VAL A 1098 -26.20 14.52 9.02
N THR A 1099 -27.36 14.29 8.41
CA THR A 1099 -27.50 13.95 6.98
C THR A 1099 -27.91 15.19 6.19
N CYS A 1100 -27.14 15.53 5.16
CA CYS A 1100 -27.37 16.68 4.29
C CYS A 1100 -27.68 16.22 2.86
N PHE A 1101 -28.96 16.27 2.47
CA PHE A 1101 -29.39 15.91 1.12
C PHE A 1101 -28.90 16.89 0.04
N SER A 1102 -28.97 16.45 -1.24
CA SER A 1102 -28.42 17.15 -2.40
C SER A 1102 -28.89 18.59 -2.58
N SER A 1103 -30.09 18.92 -2.10
CA SER A 1103 -30.67 20.27 -2.14
C SER A 1103 -29.90 21.30 -1.30
N ILE A 1104 -29.30 20.88 -0.18
CA ILE A 1104 -28.57 21.77 0.73
C ILE A 1104 -27.05 21.58 0.68
N TRP A 1105 -26.58 20.37 0.35
CA TRP A 1105 -25.16 20.02 0.46
C TRP A 1105 -24.18 20.98 -0.25
N PRO A 1106 -24.46 21.55 -1.45
CA PRO A 1106 -23.57 22.53 -2.06
C PRO A 1106 -23.36 23.80 -1.22
N ARG A 1107 -24.40 24.30 -0.54
CA ARG A 1107 -24.32 25.44 0.38
C ARG A 1107 -23.55 25.05 1.65
N VAL A 1108 -23.87 23.90 2.23
CA VAL A 1108 -23.21 23.40 3.44
C VAL A 1108 -21.72 23.14 3.18
N ARG A 1109 -21.34 22.59 2.02
CA ARG A 1109 -19.93 22.39 1.62
C ARG A 1109 -19.12 23.69 1.62
N ARG A 1110 -19.70 24.83 1.20
CA ARG A 1110 -19.04 26.15 1.28
C ARG A 1110 -18.82 26.56 2.74
N VAL A 1111 -19.86 26.52 3.58
CA VAL A 1111 -19.76 26.77 5.03
C VAL A 1111 -18.65 25.91 5.68
N LEU A 1112 -18.51 24.64 5.29
CA LEU A 1112 -17.49 23.71 5.80
C LEU A 1112 -16.06 23.92 5.26
N LEU A 1113 -15.88 24.71 4.20
CA LEU A 1113 -14.58 25.04 3.59
C LEU A 1113 -14.10 26.44 3.96
N ASP A 1114 -15.04 27.37 4.09
CA ASP A 1114 -14.79 28.80 4.28
C ASP A 1114 -14.90 29.22 5.77
N GLY A 1115 -15.60 28.43 6.61
CA GLY A 1115 -15.79 28.69 8.04
C GLY A 1115 -15.03 27.75 8.99
N SER A 1116 -14.63 28.28 10.14
CA SER A 1116 -14.03 27.54 11.27
C SER A 1116 -14.71 27.91 12.59
N GLY A 1117 -15.13 26.91 13.36
CA GLY A 1117 -15.90 27.09 14.60
C GLY A 1117 -17.05 26.09 14.75
N PRO A 1118 -17.94 26.27 15.74
CA PRO A 1118 -19.14 25.46 15.91
C PRO A 1118 -20.13 25.63 14.75
N LEU A 1119 -20.86 24.56 14.45
CA LEU A 1119 -22.00 24.61 13.52
C LEU A 1119 -23.30 24.81 14.28
N LEU A 1120 -24.27 25.44 13.63
CA LEU A 1120 -25.69 25.41 13.99
C LEU A 1120 -26.41 24.59 12.93
N VAL A 1121 -27.25 23.64 13.36
CA VAL A 1121 -28.01 22.72 12.51
C VAL A 1121 -29.48 22.81 12.91
N GLU A 1122 -30.36 23.04 11.94
CA GLU A 1122 -31.81 22.85 12.10
C GLU A 1122 -32.27 21.71 11.21
N GLY A 1123 -33.03 20.76 11.76
CA GLY A 1123 -33.39 19.54 11.04
C GLY A 1123 -34.31 18.60 11.81
N LYS A 1124 -34.86 17.61 11.11
CA LYS A 1124 -35.76 16.59 11.68
C LYS A 1124 -34.96 15.41 12.25
N VAL A 1125 -35.29 14.96 13.46
CA VAL A 1125 -34.71 13.73 14.03
C VAL A 1125 -35.34 12.52 13.36
N GLU A 1126 -34.52 11.66 12.76
CA GLU A 1126 -34.90 10.35 12.23
C GLU A 1126 -34.39 9.25 13.18
N GLU A 1127 -35.29 8.39 13.64
CA GLU A 1127 -34.92 7.11 14.23
C GLU A 1127 -35.01 6.00 13.16
N ARG A 1128 -33.97 5.18 13.06
CA ARG A 1128 -34.02 3.90 12.35
C ARG A 1128 -33.54 2.79 13.26
N LEU A 1129 -34.47 1.97 13.74
CA LEU A 1129 -34.21 0.83 14.63
C LEU A 1129 -33.35 1.24 15.86
N GLY A 1130 -33.73 2.29 16.57
CA GLY A 1130 -33.03 2.82 17.76
C GLY A 1130 -31.77 3.64 17.47
N ALA A 1131 -31.23 3.65 16.24
CA ALA A 1131 -30.16 4.56 15.86
C ALA A 1131 -30.76 5.92 15.43
N MET A 1132 -30.25 7.00 16.00
CA MET A 1132 -30.74 8.37 15.79
C MET A 1132 -29.83 9.14 14.82
N SER A 1133 -30.42 9.96 13.95
CA SER A 1133 -29.70 10.97 13.16
C SER A 1133 -30.56 12.22 12.92
N VAL A 1134 -29.96 13.31 12.44
CA VAL A 1134 -30.68 14.54 12.10
C VAL A 1134 -30.63 14.76 10.59
N ILE A 1135 -31.79 14.78 9.94
CA ILE A 1135 -31.93 15.23 8.55
C ILE A 1135 -31.92 16.76 8.56
N ALA A 1136 -30.83 17.37 8.11
CA ALA A 1136 -30.68 18.82 8.12
C ALA A 1136 -31.59 19.48 7.07
N HIS A 1137 -32.31 20.52 7.51
CA HIS A 1137 -32.96 21.52 6.66
C HIS A 1137 -32.02 22.70 6.41
N SER A 1138 -31.21 23.07 7.41
CA SER A 1138 -30.17 24.10 7.29
C SER A 1138 -28.93 23.75 8.12
N VAL A 1139 -27.78 24.24 7.68
CA VAL A 1139 -26.52 24.24 8.44
C VAL A 1139 -25.83 25.58 8.20
N SER A 1140 -25.41 26.24 9.28
CA SER A 1140 -24.60 27.45 9.26
C SER A 1140 -23.45 27.35 10.27
N MET A 1141 -22.56 28.34 10.29
CA MET A 1141 -21.78 28.61 11.50
C MET A 1141 -22.73 29.03 12.63
N LEU A 1142 -22.37 28.74 13.88
CA LEU A 1142 -22.97 29.40 15.03
C LEU A 1142 -22.57 30.89 14.99
N PRO A 1143 -23.50 31.86 15.17
CA PRO A 1143 -23.17 33.28 15.12
C PRO A 1143 -22.24 33.69 16.26
N ILE A 1144 -21.49 34.77 16.06
CA ILE A 1144 -20.64 35.36 17.09
C ILE A 1144 -21.51 36.29 17.96
N GLU A 1145 -21.32 36.26 19.27
CA GLU A 1145 -22.01 37.17 20.19
C GLU A 1145 -21.65 38.62 19.86
N GLY A 1146 -22.66 39.47 19.66
CA GLY A 1146 -22.52 40.80 19.07
C GLY A 1146 -22.96 40.92 17.60
N GLN A 1147 -23.26 39.80 16.92
CA GLN A 1147 -23.83 39.79 15.55
C GLN A 1147 -25.31 39.35 15.48
N THR A 1148 -26.03 39.35 16.60
CA THR A 1148 -27.50 39.29 16.57
C THR A 1148 -28.03 40.64 16.11
N THR A 1149 -28.22 40.79 14.79
CA THR A 1149 -29.04 41.85 14.22
C THR A 1149 -30.40 41.85 14.89
N GLU A 1150 -30.87 43.01 15.33
CA GLU A 1150 -32.26 43.18 15.74
C GLU A 1150 -33.19 42.74 14.61
N GLY A 1151 -34.28 42.05 14.96
CA GLY A 1151 -35.30 41.69 13.96
C GLY A 1151 -35.91 42.96 13.36
N PRO A 1152 -36.40 42.93 12.11
CA PRO A 1152 -37.00 44.10 11.48
C PRO A 1152 -38.18 44.59 12.33
N GLN A 1153 -38.01 45.75 12.97
CA GLN A 1153 -39.08 46.41 13.71
C GLN A 1153 -40.23 46.67 12.73
N GLN A 1154 -41.43 46.20 13.06
CA GLN A 1154 -42.62 46.59 12.33
C GLN A 1154 -42.83 48.11 12.52
N PRO A 1155 -43.14 48.88 11.46
CA PRO A 1155 -43.45 50.29 11.59
C PRO A 1155 -44.79 50.46 12.31
N GLY A 1156 -44.74 50.55 13.64
CA GLY A 1156 -45.90 50.82 14.48
C GLY A 1156 -46.52 52.17 14.13
N ARG A 1157 -47.81 52.19 13.82
CA ARG A 1157 -48.56 53.44 13.59
C ARG A 1157 -48.55 54.28 14.87
N ALA A 1158 -48.12 55.53 14.76
CA ALA A 1158 -48.38 56.53 15.78
C ALA A 1158 -49.87 56.92 15.78
N VAL A 1159 -50.53 56.77 16.92
CA VAL A 1159 -51.81 57.40 17.27
C VAL A 1159 -51.74 57.78 18.75
N HIS A 1160 -52.22 58.97 19.11
CA HIS A 1160 -52.31 59.46 20.50
C HIS A 1160 -53.23 58.55 21.35
N GLN A 1161 -53.01 58.34 22.64
CA GLN A 1161 -52.80 59.33 23.71
C GLN A 1161 -51.88 58.82 24.82
#